data_AF-A0AAQ0BTJ3-F1
#
_entry.id   AF-A0AAQ0BTJ3-F1
#
_cell.length_a   1.000
_cell.length_b   1.000
_cell.length_c   1.000
_cell.angle_alpha   90.00
_cell.angle_beta   90.00
_cell.angle_gamma   90.00
#
_symmetry.space_group_name_H-M   'P 1'
#
loop_
_entity.id
_entity.type
_entity.pdbx_description
1 polymer ?
#
loop_
_entity_poly.entity_id
_entity_poly.type
_entity_poly.pdbx_seq_one_letter_code
_entity_poly.pdbx_strand_id
1 'polypeptide(L)'
;MSHFDELPRRDGNHEIEDEAIAAFQMRLTDSGAFILQAQDRKDYGTDCQIEVVADGHATNARVHVQLKGTESALNADGSLSVEVRRTNLNYLLMQPYSVYVAYHAPTGSLRIRTAESVARQYEHSGKNWTDQRSLTVSFVEELSIERLGRLAALARAGAKSSRDRRVGQVGVAAADLSNHVLGSPRDIHVPQETALARELLVQLYEKNADEEISAGFAKFAAVFGVGSDEMGVCYMAEINLGMDGMSRHPERIEEAISFFRIRLADDRYQIGDLHYTIGNAFHALGNEQEAKRAFEAALADPALAATSELAAQIHKNLGSSCAVLGDDGQAVAHYREALRLNPDLAEAHNSLGTHYVRLGKYEDALRHLDQVVFSDQKQGRTSAVVGWRVNVLFNLGDGRAAFREINGLVAQADRFRWIWPWCSRLVTAFGRANVDNARQALPFWQRYVRANPEDPAGNWELLMTTFYLRGRGEDVSKTYSEFREEFDRHIAHIDPDDAALPWDRLGHWAQDDQDWAEAERCFRKAYELAGGEYGYCMAIALMELGRFDESVPLLLEQAQTIQPDAKSWFQLAAAYASLSRWSEAIDAYERTLGLDPDDAVAMFDLGGAHWNSGDAATALDIWTAAIERFPTHELSAKLERDFPSLFSDPDTGQPADGTR
;
A
#
# COMPACT_ATOMS: atom_id res chain seq x y z
N MET A 1 18.77 -26.16 10.77
CA MET A 1 19.49 -25.48 11.87
C MET A 1 19.21 -23.99 11.74
N SER A 2 18.56 -23.44 12.76
CA SER A 2 18.03 -22.06 12.80
C SER A 2 19.16 -21.08 13.09
N HIS A 3 19.40 -20.13 12.18
CA HIS A 3 20.19 -18.92 12.44
C HIS A 3 19.29 -17.67 12.32
N PHE A 4 18.02 -17.78 12.71
CA PHE A 4 17.01 -16.74 12.52
C PHE A 4 16.38 -16.22 13.83
N ASP A 5 16.97 -16.53 14.99
CA ASP A 5 16.51 -16.06 16.31
C ASP A 5 17.36 -14.90 16.89
N GLU A 6 18.31 -14.32 16.15
CA GLU A 6 19.29 -13.35 16.68
C GLU A 6 19.02 -11.86 16.35
N LEU A 7 17.77 -11.46 16.10
CA LEU A 7 17.39 -10.04 16.22
C LEU A 7 16.76 -9.82 17.59
N PRO A 8 17.02 -8.71 18.31
CA PRO A 8 16.38 -8.46 19.58
C PRO A 8 14.87 -8.41 19.38
N ARG A 9 14.16 -9.47 19.79
CA ARG A 9 12.71 -9.43 19.96
C ARG A 9 12.47 -8.53 21.16
N ARG A 10 11.78 -7.40 20.97
CA ARG A 10 11.22 -6.70 22.13
C ARG A 10 10.14 -7.63 22.69
N ASP A 11 10.22 -7.89 23.99
CA ASP A 11 9.21 -8.68 24.68
C ASP A 11 7.83 -8.06 24.42
N GLY A 12 6.83 -8.89 24.13
CA GLY A 12 5.44 -8.47 24.00
C GLY A 12 4.85 -7.88 25.29
N ASN A 13 5.64 -7.72 26.36
CA ASN A 13 5.34 -7.02 27.60
C ASN A 13 6.13 -5.69 27.78
N HIS A 14 6.71 -5.11 26.72
CA HIS A 14 7.40 -3.82 26.80
C HIS A 14 6.46 -2.67 27.22
N GLU A 15 6.71 -2.02 28.36
CA GLU A 15 5.86 -0.95 28.95
C GLU A 15 5.51 0.16 27.95
N ILE A 16 6.44 0.47 27.05
CA ILE A 16 6.28 1.50 26.02
C ILE A 16 5.15 1.21 25.02
N GLU A 17 4.85 -0.06 24.73
CA GLU A 17 3.71 -0.37 23.86
C GLU A 17 2.39 -0.12 24.61
N ASP A 18 2.35 -0.33 25.93
CA ASP A 18 1.17 0.02 26.74
C ASP A 18 0.98 1.54 26.81
N GLU A 19 2.08 2.30 26.96
CA GLU A 19 2.06 3.76 26.84
C GLU A 19 1.61 4.22 25.45
N ALA A 20 2.10 3.58 24.38
CA ALA A 20 1.73 3.88 23.02
C ALA A 20 0.23 3.66 22.78
N ILE A 21 -0.31 2.52 23.22
CA ILE A 21 -1.74 2.18 23.13
C ILE A 21 -2.56 3.20 23.91
N ALA A 22 -2.17 3.51 25.16
CA ALA A 22 -2.88 4.47 25.99
C ALA A 22 -2.89 5.88 25.38
N ALA A 23 -1.73 6.35 24.91
CA ALA A 23 -1.60 7.65 24.25
C ALA A 23 -2.43 7.70 22.96
N PHE A 24 -2.42 6.63 22.17
CA PHE A 24 -3.18 6.55 20.93
C PHE A 24 -4.68 6.52 21.20
N GLN A 25 -5.16 5.69 22.15
CA GLN A 25 -6.56 5.66 22.57
C GLN A 25 -7.05 7.00 23.09
N MET A 26 -6.24 7.69 23.91
CA MET A 26 -6.54 9.03 24.40
C MET A 26 -6.67 10.01 23.22
N ARG A 27 -5.73 9.96 22.27
CA ARG A 27 -5.77 10.81 21.06
C ARG A 27 -7.01 10.57 20.19
N LEU A 28 -7.42 9.31 20.03
CA LEU A 28 -8.66 8.97 19.31
C LEU A 28 -9.89 9.53 20.05
N THR A 29 -9.92 9.36 21.38
CA THR A 29 -11.01 9.84 22.24
C THR A 29 -11.13 11.36 22.18
N ASP A 30 -10.02 12.08 22.33
CA ASP A 30 -9.97 13.55 22.26
C ASP A 30 -10.43 14.07 20.89
N SER A 31 -10.14 13.33 19.82
CA SER A 31 -10.57 13.72 18.48
C SER A 31 -12.07 13.55 18.24
N GLY A 32 -12.71 12.61 18.94
CA GLY A 32 -14.08 12.17 18.67
C GLY A 32 -14.30 11.59 17.26
N ALA A 33 -13.24 11.42 16.45
CA ALA A 33 -13.33 11.04 15.05
C ALA A 33 -13.29 9.52 14.83
N PHE A 34 -12.80 8.76 15.80
CA PHE A 34 -12.60 7.32 15.70
C PHE A 34 -12.82 6.62 17.04
N ILE A 35 -13.19 5.34 16.99
CA ILE A 35 -13.08 4.41 18.12
C ILE A 35 -12.12 3.27 17.75
N LEU A 36 -11.47 2.69 18.77
CA LEU A 36 -10.65 1.49 18.59
C LEU A 36 -11.56 0.25 18.61
N GLN A 37 -11.54 -0.54 17.53
CA GLN A 37 -12.36 -1.75 17.37
C GLN A 37 -11.61 -3.01 17.78
N ALA A 38 -10.36 -3.15 17.33
CA ALA A 38 -9.54 -4.31 17.63
C ALA A 38 -8.09 -3.86 17.81
N GLN A 39 -7.39 -4.57 18.69
CA GLN A 39 -5.94 -4.44 18.86
C GLN A 39 -5.34 -5.84 19.04
N ASP A 40 -4.21 -6.07 18.39
CA ASP A 40 -3.47 -7.33 18.47
C ASP A 40 -1.98 -7.00 18.64
N ARG A 41 -1.44 -7.40 19.80
CA ARG A 41 -0.06 -7.09 20.19
C ARG A 41 0.87 -8.16 19.61
N LYS A 42 1.83 -7.73 18.81
CA LYS A 42 2.87 -8.56 18.22
C LYS A 42 4.24 -8.21 18.79
N ASP A 43 5.22 -9.08 18.60
CA ASP A 43 6.64 -8.92 19.01
C ASP A 43 7.32 -7.61 18.54
N TYR A 44 6.68 -6.87 17.63
CA TYR A 44 7.24 -5.67 17.01
C TYR A 44 6.31 -4.46 17.08
N GLY A 45 5.18 -4.49 17.76
CA GLY A 45 4.22 -3.38 17.81
C GLY A 45 2.79 -3.88 17.89
N THR A 46 1.84 -2.95 17.73
CA THR A 46 0.41 -3.26 17.88
C THR A 46 -0.34 -3.03 16.57
N ASP A 47 -1.03 -4.07 16.09
CA ASP A 47 -1.95 -3.97 14.96
C ASP A 47 -3.30 -3.47 15.48
N CYS A 48 -3.70 -2.28 15.07
CA CYS A 48 -4.94 -1.64 15.49
C CYS A 48 -5.91 -1.51 14.31
N GLN A 49 -7.20 -1.71 14.57
CA GLN A 49 -8.27 -1.29 13.67
C GLN A 49 -9.05 -0.17 14.34
N ILE A 50 -9.10 0.99 13.69
CA ILE A 50 -9.89 2.13 14.14
C ILE A 50 -11.08 2.33 13.21
N GLU A 51 -12.21 2.73 13.78
CA GLU A 51 -13.47 2.87 13.07
C GLU A 51 -14.00 4.29 13.20
N VAL A 52 -14.38 4.90 12.07
CA VAL A 52 -14.80 6.31 12.05
C VAL A 52 -16.10 6.47 12.83
N VAL A 53 -16.15 7.53 13.63
CA VAL A 53 -17.37 8.01 14.30
C VAL A 53 -17.99 9.15 13.49
N ALA A 54 -19.30 9.11 13.33
CA ALA A 54 -20.10 10.19 12.76
C ALA A 54 -21.36 10.39 13.63
N ASP A 55 -21.65 11.64 13.99
CA ASP A 55 -22.82 12.01 14.81
C ASP A 55 -22.94 11.21 16.12
N GLY A 56 -21.80 10.88 16.74
CA GLY A 56 -21.74 10.12 18.00
C GLY A 56 -21.89 8.60 17.85
N HIS A 57 -21.99 8.07 16.63
CA HIS A 57 -22.11 6.65 16.35
C HIS A 57 -20.94 6.13 15.51
N ALA A 58 -20.49 4.92 15.83
CA ALA A 58 -19.53 4.19 15.01
C ALA A 58 -20.13 3.91 13.62
N THR A 59 -19.30 4.00 12.58
CA THR A 59 -19.67 3.75 11.18
C THR A 59 -18.92 2.53 10.66
N ASN A 60 -19.31 1.90 9.55
CA ASN A 60 -18.52 0.77 9.01
C ASN A 60 -17.25 1.19 8.23
N ALA A 61 -16.75 2.42 8.40
CA ALA A 61 -15.53 2.90 7.75
C ALA A 61 -14.31 2.64 8.66
N ARG A 62 -13.48 1.67 8.29
CA ARG A 62 -12.32 1.24 9.10
C ARG A 62 -10.99 1.65 8.49
N VAL A 63 -10.01 1.92 9.34
CA VAL A 63 -8.62 2.20 9.00
C VAL A 63 -7.72 1.25 9.78
N HIS A 64 -6.78 0.62 9.08
CA HIS A 64 -5.76 -0.23 9.68
C HIS A 64 -4.55 0.61 10.08
N VAL A 65 -4.09 0.41 11.31
CA VAL A 65 -3.00 1.15 11.91
C VAL A 65 -1.96 0.19 12.45
N GLN A 66 -0.71 0.37 12.06
CA GLN A 66 0.41 -0.22 12.78
C GLN A 66 0.94 0.80 13.79
N LEU A 67 0.70 0.55 15.07
CA LEU A 67 1.19 1.36 16.17
C LEU A 67 2.54 0.82 16.68
N LYS A 68 3.48 1.72 16.94
CA LYS A 68 4.85 1.43 17.40
C LYS A 68 5.25 2.37 18.52
N GLY A 69 5.78 1.83 19.62
CA GLY A 69 6.46 2.60 20.66
C GLY A 69 7.97 2.70 20.42
N THR A 70 8.57 3.88 20.61
CA THR A 70 10.02 4.05 20.49
C THR A 70 10.60 5.08 21.48
N GLU A 71 11.87 4.84 21.84
CA GLU A 71 12.73 5.72 22.65
C GLU A 71 13.86 6.33 21.82
N SER A 72 13.90 6.03 20.52
CA SER A 72 14.94 6.54 19.63
C SER A 72 14.94 8.06 19.63
N ALA A 73 16.14 8.64 19.69
CA ALA A 73 16.30 10.09 19.55
C ALA A 73 15.72 10.59 18.22
N LEU A 74 15.23 11.83 18.22
CA LEU A 74 14.83 12.50 16.99
C LEU A 74 16.06 12.76 16.10
N ASN A 75 15.83 12.73 14.79
CA ASN A 75 16.79 13.12 13.78
C ASN A 75 17.08 14.63 13.86
N ALA A 76 18.16 15.10 13.22
CA ALA A 76 18.57 16.51 13.24
C ALA A 76 17.51 17.47 12.66
N ASP A 77 16.70 16.99 11.72
CA ASP A 77 15.56 17.69 11.12
C ASP A 77 14.28 17.60 11.99
N GLY A 78 14.37 16.99 13.17
CA GLY A 78 13.24 16.75 14.07
C GLY A 78 12.35 15.59 13.66
N SER A 79 12.66 14.82 12.61
CA SER A 79 11.91 13.61 12.22
C SER A 79 12.19 12.42 13.15
N LEU A 80 11.31 11.42 13.16
CA LEU A 80 11.47 10.19 13.96
C LEU A 80 11.62 9.00 13.03
N SER A 81 12.60 8.12 13.24
CA SER A 81 12.79 6.93 12.40
C SER A 81 12.52 5.65 13.19
N VAL A 82 11.67 4.76 12.65
CA VAL A 82 11.33 3.47 13.28
C VAL A 82 11.49 2.35 12.27
N GLU A 83 12.15 1.27 12.68
CA GLU A 83 12.29 0.07 11.87
C GLU A 83 11.03 -0.82 11.97
N VAL A 84 10.51 -1.23 10.82
CA VAL A 84 9.33 -2.09 10.68
C VAL A 84 9.64 -3.26 9.75
N ARG A 85 8.91 -4.37 9.89
CA ARG A 85 9.04 -5.49 8.94
C ARG A 85 8.40 -5.13 7.62
N ARG A 86 9.02 -5.53 6.50
CA ARG A 86 8.45 -5.35 5.16
C ARG A 86 7.06 -5.97 5.03
N THR A 87 6.85 -7.15 5.61
CA THR A 87 5.55 -7.86 5.58
C THR A 87 4.40 -7.02 6.15
N ASN A 88 4.68 -6.14 7.13
CA ASN A 88 3.66 -5.27 7.71
C ASN A 88 3.26 -4.18 6.72
N LEU A 89 4.22 -3.61 5.97
CA LEU A 89 3.90 -2.67 4.90
C LEU A 89 3.05 -3.34 3.81
N ASN A 90 3.38 -4.57 3.42
CA ASN A 90 2.60 -5.32 2.43
C ASN A 90 1.16 -5.51 2.87
N TYR A 91 0.97 -5.88 4.14
CA TYR A 91 -0.36 -6.00 4.72
C TYR A 91 -1.11 -4.67 4.70
N LEU A 92 -0.47 -3.58 5.15
CA LEU A 92 -1.11 -2.27 5.19
C LEU A 92 -1.45 -1.73 3.79
N LEU A 93 -0.58 -1.91 2.78
CA LEU A 93 -0.87 -1.48 1.39
C LEU A 93 -2.11 -2.19 0.80
N MET A 94 -2.48 -3.35 1.35
CA MET A 94 -3.70 -4.06 1.00
C MET A 94 -4.95 -3.57 1.74
N GLN A 95 -4.82 -2.60 2.63
CA GLN A 95 -5.91 -1.99 3.39
C GLN A 95 -6.09 -0.53 2.96
N PRO A 96 -7.33 -0.08 2.67
CA PRO A 96 -7.59 1.31 2.33
C PRO A 96 -7.17 2.26 3.46
N TYR A 97 -6.52 3.37 3.10
CA TYR A 97 -6.19 4.48 4.01
C TYR A 97 -5.34 4.06 5.22
N SER A 98 -4.58 2.97 5.11
CA SER A 98 -3.78 2.43 6.20
C SER A 98 -2.59 3.31 6.54
N VAL A 99 -2.22 3.31 7.82
CA VAL A 99 -1.20 4.21 8.36
C VAL A 99 -0.29 3.51 9.37
N TYR A 100 0.93 4.02 9.46
CA TYR A 100 1.80 3.81 10.61
C TYR A 100 1.59 4.95 11.61
N VAL A 101 1.60 4.60 12.89
CA VAL A 101 1.64 5.56 14.00
C VAL A 101 2.81 5.20 14.91
N ALA A 102 3.62 6.20 15.25
CA ALA A 102 4.73 6.05 16.17
C ALA A 102 4.53 6.91 17.42
N TYR A 103 4.58 6.27 18.59
CA TYR A 103 4.65 6.93 19.89
C TYR A 103 6.11 7.14 20.29
N HIS A 104 6.48 8.39 20.54
CA HIS A 104 7.81 8.76 21.01
C HIS A 104 7.78 8.96 22.52
N ALA A 105 8.23 7.95 23.27
CA ALA A 105 8.15 7.93 24.73
C ALA A 105 8.81 9.16 25.40
N PRO A 106 9.99 9.64 24.97
CA PRO A 106 10.64 10.79 25.61
C PRO A 106 9.82 12.09 25.58
N THR A 107 8.95 12.27 24.58
CA THR A 107 8.11 13.49 24.45
C THR A 107 6.63 13.23 24.64
N GLY A 108 6.21 11.97 24.75
CA GLY A 108 4.80 11.57 24.79
C GLY A 108 4.01 11.90 23.51
N SER A 109 4.68 12.15 22.38
CA SER A 109 4.02 12.58 21.14
C SER A 109 3.72 11.40 20.21
N LEU A 110 2.67 11.55 19.40
CA LEU A 110 2.29 10.59 18.37
C LEU A 110 2.57 11.18 17.01
N ARG A 111 3.15 10.39 16.12
CA ARG A 111 3.42 10.77 14.73
C ARG A 111 2.77 9.79 13.76
N ILE A 112 2.48 10.24 12.55
CA ILE A 112 1.73 9.46 11.56
C ILE A 112 2.42 9.48 10.20
N ARG A 113 2.29 8.38 9.47
CA ARG A 113 2.66 8.28 8.05
C ARG A 113 1.75 7.29 7.34
N THR A 114 1.31 7.60 6.13
CA THR A 114 0.51 6.63 5.34
C THR A 114 1.39 5.50 4.82
N ALA A 115 0.83 4.30 4.68
CA ALA A 115 1.55 3.17 4.10
C ALA A 115 2.03 3.48 2.67
N GLU A 116 1.20 4.16 1.88
CA GLU A 116 1.55 4.61 0.53
C GLU A 116 2.77 5.56 0.53
N SER A 117 2.83 6.54 1.42
CA SER A 117 3.97 7.46 1.51
C SER A 117 5.26 6.78 1.99
N VAL A 118 5.17 5.64 2.68
CA VAL A 118 6.35 4.80 2.96
C VAL A 118 6.80 4.10 1.69
N ALA A 119 5.89 3.49 0.93
CA ALA A 119 6.23 2.84 -0.33
C ALA A 119 6.86 3.83 -1.33
N ARG A 120 6.24 5.01 -1.51
CA ARG A 120 6.75 6.07 -2.40
C ARG A 120 8.14 6.55 -1.98
N GLN A 121 8.43 6.70 -0.69
CA GLN A 121 9.76 7.11 -0.21
C GLN A 121 10.87 6.20 -0.72
N TYR A 122 10.63 4.90 -0.69
CA TYR A 122 11.61 3.92 -1.16
C TYR A 122 11.78 3.99 -2.69
N GLU A 123 10.71 4.22 -3.44
CA GLU A 123 10.79 4.48 -4.89
C GLU A 123 11.66 5.71 -5.20
N HIS A 124 11.50 6.82 -4.47
CA HIS A 124 12.31 8.03 -4.67
C HIS A 124 13.78 7.80 -4.32
N SER A 125 14.06 7.01 -3.27
CA SER A 125 15.43 6.75 -2.81
C SER A 125 16.25 5.82 -3.73
N GLY A 126 15.65 5.28 -4.80
CA GLY A 126 16.25 4.26 -5.66
C GLY A 126 16.41 2.88 -5.00
N LYS A 127 16.11 2.75 -3.69
CA LYS A 127 16.11 1.49 -2.96
C LYS A 127 14.79 0.77 -3.18
N ASN A 128 14.85 -0.41 -3.77
CA ASN A 128 13.69 -1.27 -3.90
C ASN A 128 13.30 -1.86 -2.54
N TRP A 129 12.15 -1.43 -2.00
CA TRP A 129 11.66 -1.93 -0.71
C TRP A 129 11.37 -3.44 -0.76
N THR A 130 11.09 -4.01 -1.93
CA THR A 130 10.83 -5.44 -2.07
C THR A 130 12.08 -6.29 -1.81
N ASP A 131 13.29 -5.73 -1.94
CA ASP A 131 14.54 -6.44 -1.63
C ASP A 131 14.90 -6.39 -0.13
N GLN A 132 14.14 -5.63 0.67
CA GLN A 132 14.43 -5.39 2.07
C GLN A 132 13.64 -6.33 2.99
N ARG A 133 14.26 -6.84 4.06
CA ARG A 133 13.51 -7.57 5.12
C ARG A 133 12.83 -6.62 6.10
N SER A 134 13.47 -5.50 6.36
CA SER A 134 12.99 -4.43 7.22
C SER A 134 13.08 -3.08 6.51
N LEU A 135 12.22 -2.15 6.93
CA LEU A 135 12.09 -0.82 6.36
C LEU A 135 12.19 0.21 7.49
N THR A 136 12.84 1.33 7.23
CA THR A 136 12.86 2.49 8.11
C THR A 136 11.74 3.43 7.72
N VAL A 137 10.73 3.54 8.56
CA VAL A 137 9.67 4.52 8.42
C VAL A 137 10.12 5.81 9.09
N SER A 138 10.30 6.87 8.30
CA SER A 138 10.54 8.21 8.85
C SER A 138 9.20 8.91 9.10
N PHE A 139 9.02 9.55 10.24
CA PHE A 139 7.80 10.25 10.62
C PHE A 139 8.09 11.74 10.79
N VAL A 140 7.50 12.54 9.90
CA VAL A 140 7.63 14.00 9.88
C VAL A 140 6.35 14.70 10.36
N GLU A 141 5.19 14.05 10.25
CA GLU A 141 3.88 14.62 10.60
C GLU A 141 3.46 14.18 12.01
N GLU A 142 3.02 15.13 12.85
CA GLU A 142 2.39 14.84 14.14
C GLU A 142 0.95 14.34 13.93
N LEU A 143 0.52 13.35 14.73
CA LEU A 143 -0.86 12.88 14.75
C LEU A 143 -1.75 13.84 15.55
N SER A 144 -2.09 14.97 14.94
CA SER A 144 -3.01 15.96 15.52
C SER A 144 -4.48 15.53 15.43
N ILE A 145 -5.34 16.18 16.22
CA ILE A 145 -6.81 16.00 16.12
C ILE A 145 -7.31 16.37 14.72
N GLU A 146 -6.78 17.44 14.13
CA GLU A 146 -7.13 17.85 12.77
C GLU A 146 -6.73 16.78 11.75
N ARG A 147 -5.54 16.17 11.90
CA ARG A 147 -5.07 15.10 11.01
C ARG A 147 -5.96 13.87 11.10
N LEU A 148 -6.39 13.47 12.30
CA LEU A 148 -7.40 12.42 12.48
C LEU A 148 -8.73 12.81 11.82
N GLY A 149 -9.16 14.06 11.92
CA GLY A 149 -10.34 14.58 11.22
C GLY A 149 -10.24 14.43 9.69
N ARG A 150 -9.08 14.75 9.10
CA ARG A 150 -8.81 14.56 7.67
C ARG A 150 -8.82 13.07 7.29
N LEU A 151 -8.20 12.21 8.09
CA LEU A 151 -8.18 10.75 7.86
C LEU A 151 -9.61 10.16 7.96
N ALA A 152 -10.40 10.60 8.93
CA ALA A 152 -11.80 10.21 9.08
C ALA A 152 -12.67 10.69 7.91
N ALA A 153 -12.45 11.92 7.43
CA ALA A 153 -13.11 12.43 6.24
C ALA A 153 -12.76 11.61 5.00
N LEU A 154 -11.48 11.26 4.82
CA LEU A 154 -11.02 10.42 3.72
C LEU A 154 -11.61 9.00 3.78
N ALA A 155 -11.55 8.35 4.95
CA ALA A 155 -12.12 7.03 5.17
C ALA A 155 -13.65 7.04 4.97
N ARG A 156 -14.36 8.08 5.43
CA ARG A 156 -15.79 8.26 5.16
C ARG A 156 -16.08 8.54 3.70
N ALA A 157 -15.30 9.37 3.02
CA ALA A 157 -15.47 9.62 1.60
C ALA A 157 -15.25 8.35 0.79
N GLY A 158 -14.28 7.51 1.17
CA GLY A 158 -14.05 6.18 0.62
C GLY A 158 -15.19 5.22 0.88
N ALA A 159 -15.64 5.12 2.14
CA ALA A 159 -16.76 4.27 2.53
C ALA A 159 -18.08 4.73 1.90
N LYS A 160 -18.33 6.04 1.84
CA LYS A 160 -19.45 6.69 1.14
C LYS A 160 -19.34 6.49 -0.35
N SER A 161 -18.18 6.63 -0.97
CA SER A 161 -17.99 6.32 -2.40
C SER A 161 -18.24 4.84 -2.66
N SER A 162 -17.74 3.94 -1.82
CA SER A 162 -18.04 2.50 -1.86
C SER A 162 -19.54 2.21 -1.65
N ARG A 163 -20.20 2.92 -0.73
CA ARG A 163 -21.63 2.80 -0.43
C ARG A 163 -22.49 3.40 -1.54
N ASP A 164 -22.20 4.61 -2.00
CA ASP A 164 -22.90 5.33 -3.06
C ASP A 164 -22.63 4.66 -4.42
N ARG A 165 -21.48 4.01 -4.59
CA ARG A 165 -21.22 3.06 -5.68
C ARG A 165 -22.02 1.78 -5.50
N ARG A 166 -22.23 1.28 -4.27
CA ARG A 166 -23.18 0.20 -3.94
C ARG A 166 -24.66 0.61 -4.12
N VAL A 167 -25.01 1.87 -3.92
CA VAL A 167 -26.38 2.41 -4.08
C VAL A 167 -26.63 2.77 -5.55
N GLY A 168 -25.63 3.31 -6.25
CA GLY A 168 -25.60 3.48 -7.70
C GLY A 168 -25.48 2.15 -8.46
N GLN A 169 -25.08 1.07 -7.79
CA GLN A 169 -25.26 -0.32 -8.27
C GLN A 169 -26.74 -0.75 -8.22
N VAL A 170 -27.63 -0.01 -7.53
CA VAL A 170 -29.09 -0.21 -7.53
C VAL A 170 -29.82 0.88 -8.36
N GLY A 171 -29.19 2.03 -8.58
CA GLY A 171 -29.73 3.13 -9.39
C GLY A 171 -29.46 2.96 -10.89
N VAL A 172 -30.47 2.53 -11.64
CA VAL A 172 -30.39 2.30 -13.09
C VAL A 172 -30.70 3.59 -13.89
N ALA A 173 -29.95 3.86 -14.95
CA ALA A 173 -30.30 4.90 -15.93
C ALA A 173 -31.61 4.51 -16.65
N ALA A 174 -32.51 5.47 -16.89
CA ALA A 174 -33.87 5.21 -17.37
C ALA A 174 -33.98 4.31 -18.63
N ALA A 175 -32.93 4.24 -19.45
CA ALA A 175 -32.88 3.43 -20.66
C ALA A 175 -32.55 1.94 -20.43
N ASP A 176 -31.94 1.57 -19.30
CA ASP A 176 -31.54 0.19 -18.97
C ASP A 176 -32.56 -0.55 -18.08
N LEU A 177 -33.65 0.13 -17.71
CA LEU A 177 -34.71 -0.43 -16.88
C LEU A 177 -35.35 -1.70 -17.48
N SER A 178 -35.38 -1.83 -18.81
CA SER A 178 -36.03 -2.97 -19.47
C SER A 178 -35.25 -4.28 -19.39
N ASN A 179 -33.94 -4.24 -19.15
CA ASN A 179 -33.08 -5.43 -19.06
C ASN A 179 -32.74 -5.86 -17.61
N HIS A 180 -33.13 -5.08 -16.59
CA HIS A 180 -32.80 -5.32 -15.16
C HIS A 180 -34.01 -5.27 -14.21
N VAL A 181 -35.23 -5.57 -14.67
CA VAL A 181 -36.41 -5.79 -13.81
C VAL A 181 -36.31 -7.10 -12.99
N LEU A 182 -35.18 -7.34 -12.33
CA LEU A 182 -34.94 -8.44 -11.40
C LEU A 182 -34.21 -7.95 -10.13
N GLY A 183 -34.58 -6.77 -9.60
CA GLY A 183 -33.85 -6.16 -8.47
C GLY A 183 -34.69 -5.42 -7.43
N SER A 184 -36.01 -5.51 -7.47
CA SER A 184 -36.79 -5.51 -6.24
C SER A 184 -36.91 -6.98 -5.84
N PRO A 185 -36.74 -7.37 -4.56
CA PRO A 185 -37.07 -8.72 -4.15
C PRO A 185 -38.46 -9.01 -4.70
N ARG A 186 -38.59 -10.09 -5.47
CA ARG A 186 -39.86 -10.43 -6.11
C ARG A 186 -40.88 -10.47 -4.99
N ASP A 187 -41.87 -9.59 -5.03
CA ASP A 187 -42.91 -9.60 -4.02
C ASP A 187 -43.60 -10.96 -4.09
N ILE A 188 -43.26 -11.84 -3.14
CA ILE A 188 -43.73 -13.22 -3.21
C ILE A 188 -45.15 -13.28 -2.66
N HIS A 189 -46.00 -14.02 -3.37
CA HIS A 189 -47.32 -14.36 -2.89
C HIS A 189 -47.19 -15.56 -1.93
N VAL A 190 -47.44 -15.32 -0.65
CA VAL A 190 -47.54 -16.39 0.35
C VAL A 190 -49.00 -16.84 0.44
N PRO A 191 -49.31 -18.11 0.14
CA PRO A 191 -50.67 -18.66 0.26
C PRO A 191 -51.22 -18.46 1.68
N GLN A 192 -52.51 -18.16 1.80
CA GLN A 192 -53.17 -18.04 3.12
C GLN A 192 -53.39 -19.41 3.79
N GLU A 193 -53.35 -20.49 3.00
CA GLU A 193 -53.43 -21.85 3.52
C GLU A 193 -52.07 -22.30 4.08
N THR A 194 -52.04 -22.62 5.37
CA THR A 194 -50.81 -22.97 6.11
C THR A 194 -50.01 -24.10 5.46
N ALA A 195 -50.65 -25.13 4.90
CA ALA A 195 -49.96 -26.24 4.26
C ALA A 195 -49.19 -25.81 3.00
N LEU A 196 -49.85 -25.02 2.14
CA LEU A 196 -49.25 -24.49 0.91
C LEU A 196 -48.17 -23.44 1.20
N ALA A 197 -48.35 -22.62 2.22
CA ALA A 197 -47.32 -21.69 2.67
C ALA A 197 -46.06 -22.44 3.18
N ARG A 198 -46.25 -23.55 3.91
CA ARG A 198 -45.13 -24.37 4.40
C ARG A 198 -44.37 -25.02 3.24
N GLU A 199 -45.09 -25.56 2.26
CA GLU A 199 -44.48 -26.14 1.06
C GLU A 199 -43.67 -25.09 0.29
N LEU A 200 -44.21 -23.88 0.10
CA LEU A 200 -43.50 -22.78 -0.54
C LEU A 200 -42.23 -22.42 0.23
N LEU A 201 -42.30 -22.27 1.55
CA LEU A 201 -41.16 -21.90 2.39
C LEU A 201 -40.03 -22.93 2.29
N VAL A 202 -40.36 -24.23 2.35
CA VAL A 202 -39.39 -25.31 2.18
C VAL A 202 -38.75 -25.27 0.79
N GLN A 203 -39.56 -25.11 -0.26
CA GLN A 203 -39.04 -25.02 -1.64
C GLN A 203 -38.13 -23.81 -1.86
N LEU A 204 -38.41 -22.68 -1.23
CA LEU A 204 -37.56 -21.49 -1.29
C LEU A 204 -36.24 -21.76 -0.56
N TYR A 205 -36.30 -22.35 0.63
CA TYR A 205 -35.11 -22.63 1.44
C TYR A 205 -34.19 -23.65 0.76
N GLU A 206 -34.73 -24.73 0.20
CA GLU A 206 -33.97 -25.73 -0.56
C GLU A 206 -33.29 -25.15 -1.82
N LYS A 207 -33.80 -24.02 -2.33
CA LYS A 207 -33.21 -23.29 -3.46
C LYS A 207 -32.23 -22.20 -3.03
N ASN A 208 -31.96 -22.06 -1.72
CA ASN A 208 -31.19 -20.96 -1.13
C ASN A 208 -31.75 -19.58 -1.53
N ALA A 209 -33.09 -19.45 -1.62
CA ALA A 209 -33.78 -18.22 -1.99
C ALA A 209 -34.02 -17.33 -0.75
N ASP A 210 -32.95 -17.03 -0.02
CA ASP A 210 -33.02 -16.36 1.29
C ASP A 210 -33.56 -14.92 1.16
N GLU A 211 -33.24 -14.21 0.07
CA GLU A 211 -33.78 -12.87 -0.22
C GLU A 211 -35.30 -12.89 -0.41
N GLU A 212 -35.82 -13.88 -1.13
CA GLU A 212 -37.26 -14.08 -1.32
C GLU A 212 -37.96 -14.42 -0.01
N ILE A 213 -37.35 -15.27 0.82
CA ILE A 213 -37.86 -15.60 2.15
C ILE A 213 -37.92 -14.34 3.04
N SER A 214 -36.85 -13.55 3.06
CA SER A 214 -36.77 -12.29 3.80
C SER A 214 -37.83 -11.27 3.33
N ALA A 215 -38.08 -11.19 2.03
CA ALA A 215 -39.12 -10.33 1.47
C ALA A 215 -40.53 -10.77 1.87
N GLY A 216 -40.77 -12.09 1.94
CA GLY A 216 -42.02 -12.67 2.41
C GLY A 216 -42.17 -12.75 3.93
N PHE A 217 -41.15 -12.35 4.71
CA PHE A 217 -41.06 -12.62 6.15
C PHE A 217 -42.35 -12.26 6.91
N ALA A 218 -42.85 -11.03 6.74
CA ALA A 218 -44.06 -10.56 7.41
C ALA A 218 -45.33 -11.33 6.95
N LYS A 219 -45.36 -11.80 5.70
CA LYS A 219 -46.49 -12.58 5.16
C LYS A 219 -46.47 -14.01 5.71
N PHE A 220 -45.30 -14.63 5.80
CA PHE A 220 -45.15 -15.93 6.48
C PHE A 220 -45.51 -15.82 7.96
N ALA A 221 -45.04 -14.77 8.65
CA ALA A 221 -45.40 -14.49 10.04
C ALA A 221 -46.90 -14.30 10.24
N ALA A 222 -47.62 -13.69 9.28
CA ALA A 222 -49.07 -13.55 9.33
C ALA A 222 -49.82 -14.89 9.17
N VAL A 223 -49.28 -15.83 8.40
CA VAL A 223 -49.92 -17.14 8.14
C VAL A 223 -49.60 -18.15 9.24
N PHE A 224 -48.36 -18.21 9.72
CA PHE A 224 -47.93 -19.19 10.72
C PHE A 224 -48.02 -18.67 12.16
N GLY A 225 -47.91 -17.35 12.34
CA GLY A 225 -47.66 -16.73 13.65
C GLY A 225 -46.16 -16.68 13.99
N VAL A 226 -45.72 -15.56 14.58
CA VAL A 226 -44.30 -15.25 14.86
C VAL A 226 -43.62 -16.31 15.75
N GLY A 227 -44.37 -16.98 16.62
CA GLY A 227 -43.84 -18.01 17.53
C GLY A 227 -43.86 -19.44 16.98
N SER A 228 -44.38 -19.67 15.78
CA SER A 228 -44.48 -21.01 15.18
C SER A 228 -43.12 -21.59 14.81
N ASP A 229 -43.03 -22.92 14.69
CA ASP A 229 -41.77 -23.60 14.34
C ASP A 229 -41.36 -23.32 12.88
N GLU A 230 -42.34 -23.09 11.99
CA GLU A 230 -42.11 -22.72 10.59
C GLU A 230 -41.33 -21.41 10.46
N MET A 231 -41.52 -20.46 11.37
CA MET A 231 -40.76 -19.21 11.38
C MET A 231 -39.26 -19.42 11.61
N GLY A 232 -38.84 -20.58 12.12
CA GLY A 232 -37.41 -20.92 12.24
C GLY A 232 -36.68 -20.86 10.90
N VAL A 233 -37.31 -21.28 9.80
CA VAL A 233 -36.70 -21.23 8.46
C VAL A 233 -36.54 -19.78 7.98
N CYS A 234 -37.54 -18.93 8.25
CA CYS A 234 -37.45 -17.51 7.94
C CYS A 234 -36.30 -16.84 8.73
N TYR A 235 -36.16 -17.17 10.01
CA TYR A 235 -35.07 -16.64 10.84
C TYR A 235 -33.69 -17.17 10.40
N MET A 236 -33.57 -18.42 9.97
CA MET A 236 -32.33 -18.94 9.39
C MET A 236 -31.94 -18.23 8.09
N ALA A 237 -32.92 -17.91 7.23
CA ALA A 237 -32.67 -17.12 6.02
C ALA A 237 -32.14 -15.72 6.34
N GLU A 238 -32.69 -15.05 7.36
CA GLU A 238 -32.17 -13.76 7.84
C GLU A 238 -30.73 -13.87 8.36
N ILE A 239 -30.41 -14.95 9.08
CA ILE A 239 -29.04 -15.23 9.54
C ILE A 239 -28.11 -15.45 8.35
N ASN A 240 -28.49 -16.27 7.36
CA ASN A 240 -27.68 -16.52 6.15
C ASN A 240 -27.37 -15.21 5.40
N LEU A 241 -28.39 -14.38 5.16
CA LEU A 241 -28.20 -13.06 4.57
C LEU A 241 -27.27 -12.18 5.40
N GLY A 242 -27.34 -12.28 6.73
CA GLY A 242 -26.42 -11.60 7.64
C GLY A 242 -24.97 -12.08 7.50
N MET A 243 -24.75 -13.40 7.43
CA MET A 243 -23.43 -14.01 7.22
C MET A 243 -22.79 -13.57 5.89
N ASP A 244 -23.61 -13.39 4.85
CA ASP A 244 -23.18 -12.88 3.55
C ASP A 244 -23.05 -11.34 3.49
N GLY A 245 -23.38 -10.64 4.57
CA GLY A 245 -23.36 -9.18 4.64
C GLY A 245 -24.44 -8.50 3.79
N MET A 246 -25.49 -9.24 3.42
CA MET A 246 -26.62 -8.80 2.59
C MET A 246 -27.87 -8.44 3.41
N SER A 247 -27.89 -8.73 4.71
CA SER A 247 -29.04 -8.43 5.56
C SER A 247 -29.36 -6.93 5.58
N ARG A 248 -30.66 -6.63 5.46
CA ARG A 248 -31.23 -5.28 5.62
C ARG A 248 -32.00 -5.14 6.93
N HIS A 249 -32.06 -6.21 7.71
CA HIS A 249 -32.93 -6.39 8.86
C HIS A 249 -32.17 -7.01 10.04
N PRO A 250 -31.14 -6.36 10.59
CA PRO A 250 -30.39 -6.88 11.73
C PRO A 250 -31.30 -7.15 12.95
N GLU A 251 -32.39 -6.41 13.10
CA GLU A 251 -33.41 -6.63 14.13
C GLU A 251 -34.03 -8.03 14.06
N ARG A 252 -34.20 -8.60 12.85
CA ARG A 252 -34.74 -9.95 12.68
C ARG A 252 -33.73 -11.02 13.08
N ILE A 253 -32.44 -10.75 12.96
CA ILE A 253 -31.38 -11.65 13.44
C ILE A 253 -31.34 -11.65 14.97
N GLU A 254 -31.55 -10.50 15.61
CA GLU A 254 -31.71 -10.42 17.07
C GLU A 254 -32.95 -11.17 17.58
N GLU A 255 -34.08 -11.02 16.86
CA GLU A 255 -35.28 -11.81 17.12
C GLU A 255 -35.02 -13.32 16.95
N ALA A 256 -34.27 -13.72 15.92
CA ALA A 256 -33.89 -15.12 15.68
C ALA A 256 -33.15 -15.72 16.88
N ILE A 257 -32.20 -14.97 17.47
CA ILE A 257 -31.47 -15.42 18.67
C ILE A 257 -32.45 -15.69 19.81
N SER A 258 -33.41 -14.80 20.05
CA SER A 258 -34.42 -14.97 21.08
C SER A 258 -35.32 -16.18 20.79
N PHE A 259 -35.74 -16.33 19.52
CA PHE A 259 -36.58 -17.41 19.04
C PHE A 259 -35.94 -18.79 19.24
N PHE A 260 -34.65 -18.95 18.93
CA PHE A 260 -33.93 -20.21 19.11
C PHE A 260 -33.53 -20.47 20.57
N ARG A 261 -33.23 -19.43 21.36
CA ARG A 261 -32.93 -19.58 22.79
C ARG A 261 -34.08 -20.15 23.59
N ILE A 262 -35.32 -19.71 23.32
CA ILE A 262 -36.52 -20.26 23.98
C ILE A 262 -36.64 -21.77 23.71
N ARG A 263 -36.25 -22.21 22.51
CA ARG A 263 -36.34 -23.60 22.07
C ARG A 263 -35.22 -24.51 22.59
N LEU A 264 -34.18 -23.96 23.25
CA LEU A 264 -33.18 -24.78 23.95
C LEU A 264 -33.77 -25.61 25.09
N ALA A 265 -34.94 -25.20 25.61
CA ALA A 265 -35.68 -25.94 26.64
C ALA A 265 -36.70 -26.94 26.06
N ASP A 266 -36.78 -27.07 24.73
CA ASP A 266 -37.72 -27.97 24.05
C ASP A 266 -37.00 -29.24 23.58
N ASP A 267 -37.39 -30.39 24.13
CA ASP A 267 -36.78 -31.70 23.86
C ASP A 267 -36.95 -32.18 22.40
N ARG A 268 -37.74 -31.48 21.57
CA ARG A 268 -37.93 -31.81 20.15
C ARG A 268 -36.74 -31.44 19.28
N TYR A 269 -35.86 -30.56 19.73
CA TYR A 269 -34.73 -30.06 18.96
C TYR A 269 -33.41 -30.58 19.51
N GLN A 270 -32.46 -30.80 18.62
CA GLN A 270 -31.09 -31.06 19.01
C GLN A 270 -30.47 -29.76 19.53
N ILE A 271 -30.01 -29.78 20.78
CA ILE A 271 -29.45 -28.61 21.47
C ILE A 271 -28.22 -28.08 20.73
N GLY A 272 -27.38 -28.97 20.21
CA GLY A 272 -26.22 -28.61 19.39
C GLY A 272 -26.57 -27.76 18.16
N ASP A 273 -27.60 -28.14 17.40
CA ASP A 273 -28.01 -27.46 16.16
C ASP A 273 -28.54 -26.05 16.45
N LEU A 274 -29.29 -25.90 17.54
CA LEU A 274 -29.76 -24.61 18.01
C LEU A 274 -28.60 -23.71 18.42
N HIS A 275 -27.62 -24.23 19.17
CA HIS A 275 -26.43 -23.48 19.54
C HIS A 275 -25.58 -23.08 18.34
N TYR A 276 -25.44 -23.95 17.33
CA TYR A 276 -24.77 -23.62 16.08
C TYR A 276 -25.48 -22.46 15.35
N THR A 277 -26.81 -22.54 15.23
CA THR A 277 -27.63 -21.49 14.59
C THR A 277 -27.52 -20.17 15.34
N ILE A 278 -27.58 -20.20 16.68
CA ILE A 278 -27.37 -19.01 17.53
C ILE A 278 -25.95 -18.44 17.34
N GLY A 279 -24.94 -19.29 17.23
CA GLY A 279 -23.56 -18.87 16.96
C GLY A 279 -23.43 -18.15 15.63
N ASN A 280 -24.05 -18.68 14.56
CA ASN A 280 -24.10 -18.02 13.25
C ASN A 280 -24.82 -16.66 13.33
N ALA A 281 -25.91 -16.57 14.08
CA ALA A 281 -26.61 -15.30 14.28
C ALA A 281 -25.73 -14.25 14.97
N PHE A 282 -24.99 -14.63 16.02
CA PHE A 282 -24.05 -13.72 16.67
C PHE A 282 -22.87 -13.33 15.76
N HIS A 283 -22.36 -14.27 14.96
CA HIS A 283 -21.31 -13.98 13.98
C HIS A 283 -21.80 -12.99 12.91
N ALA A 284 -23.00 -13.18 12.38
CA ALA A 284 -23.64 -12.27 11.43
C ALA A 284 -23.82 -10.85 12.00
N LEU A 285 -24.05 -10.73 13.30
CA LEU A 285 -24.12 -9.44 14.01
C LEU A 285 -22.75 -8.87 14.42
N GLY A 286 -21.64 -9.58 14.15
CA GLY A 286 -20.29 -9.19 14.55
C GLY A 286 -19.99 -9.35 16.05
N ASN A 287 -20.85 -10.02 16.82
CA ASN A 287 -20.62 -10.29 18.23
C ASN A 287 -19.85 -11.62 18.42
N GLU A 288 -18.56 -11.59 18.09
CA GLU A 288 -17.74 -12.79 17.99
C GLU A 288 -17.50 -13.50 19.34
N GLN A 289 -17.56 -12.77 20.45
CA GLN A 289 -17.37 -13.36 21.76
C GLN A 289 -18.55 -14.26 22.16
N GLU A 290 -19.77 -13.85 21.83
CA GLU A 290 -20.97 -14.68 22.03
C GLU A 290 -21.09 -15.78 20.96
N ALA A 291 -20.69 -15.49 19.71
CA ALA A 291 -20.62 -16.50 18.66
C ALA A 291 -19.70 -17.66 19.06
N LYS A 292 -18.48 -17.36 19.55
CA LYS A 292 -17.51 -18.33 20.06
C LYS A 292 -18.13 -19.23 21.14
N ARG A 293 -18.78 -18.65 22.15
CA ARG A 293 -19.40 -19.42 23.24
C ARG A 293 -20.52 -20.33 22.74
N ALA A 294 -21.34 -19.85 21.80
CA ALA A 294 -22.42 -20.64 21.22
C ALA A 294 -21.89 -21.81 20.38
N PHE A 295 -20.83 -21.61 19.59
CA PHE A 295 -20.17 -22.69 18.85
C PHE A 295 -19.51 -23.73 19.77
N GLU A 296 -18.85 -23.31 20.85
CA GLU A 296 -18.31 -24.22 21.87
C GLU A 296 -19.41 -25.04 22.54
N ALA A 297 -20.55 -24.42 22.86
CA ALA A 297 -21.72 -25.12 23.39
C ALA A 297 -22.31 -26.12 22.38
N ALA A 298 -22.30 -25.78 21.08
CA ALA A 298 -22.74 -26.69 20.03
C ALA A 298 -21.85 -27.94 19.95
N LEU A 299 -20.53 -27.79 20.05
CA LEU A 299 -19.57 -28.91 20.03
C LEU A 299 -19.57 -29.72 21.34
N ALA A 300 -20.08 -29.18 22.44
CA ALA A 300 -20.24 -29.91 23.69
C ALA A 300 -21.38 -30.94 23.63
N ASP A 301 -22.29 -30.84 22.65
CA ASP A 301 -23.33 -31.84 22.39
C ASP A 301 -22.70 -33.09 21.72
N PRO A 302 -22.67 -34.25 22.41
CA PRO A 302 -22.05 -35.46 21.87
C PRO A 302 -22.71 -35.98 20.59
N ALA A 303 -24.01 -35.75 20.42
CA ALA A 303 -24.74 -36.19 19.24
C ALA A 303 -24.33 -35.39 18.00
N LEU A 304 -24.04 -34.10 18.19
CA LEU A 304 -23.56 -33.23 17.13
C LEU A 304 -22.08 -33.51 16.82
N ALA A 305 -21.25 -33.63 17.85
CA ALA A 305 -19.81 -33.89 17.71
C ALA A 305 -19.51 -35.21 16.97
N ALA A 306 -20.45 -36.16 16.98
CA ALA A 306 -20.35 -37.41 16.22
C ALA A 306 -20.56 -37.22 14.70
N THR A 307 -21.15 -36.09 14.26
CA THR A 307 -21.35 -35.78 12.83
C THR A 307 -20.14 -35.06 12.27
N SER A 308 -19.36 -35.74 11.42
CA SER A 308 -18.09 -35.20 10.89
C SER A 308 -18.27 -33.92 10.07
N GLU A 309 -19.39 -33.78 9.36
CA GLU A 309 -19.63 -32.64 8.45
C GLU A 309 -20.04 -31.37 9.19
N LEU A 310 -21.05 -31.42 10.06
CA LEU A 310 -21.50 -30.25 10.82
C LEU A 310 -20.45 -29.81 11.84
N ALA A 311 -19.77 -30.75 12.50
CA ALA A 311 -18.65 -30.45 13.38
C ALA A 311 -17.51 -29.74 12.64
N ALA A 312 -17.22 -30.11 11.39
CA ALA A 312 -16.25 -29.40 10.56
C ALA A 312 -16.68 -27.94 10.30
N GLN A 313 -17.96 -27.70 9.98
CA GLN A 313 -18.47 -26.34 9.78
C GLN A 313 -18.42 -25.48 11.04
N ILE A 314 -18.74 -26.05 12.20
CA ILE A 314 -18.63 -25.33 13.48
C ILE A 314 -17.18 -24.98 13.76
N HIS A 315 -16.25 -25.92 13.60
CA HIS A 315 -14.83 -25.62 13.77
C HIS A 315 -14.33 -24.55 12.79
N LYS A 316 -14.82 -24.53 11.54
CA LYS A 316 -14.52 -23.44 10.60
C LYS A 316 -15.03 -22.09 11.10
N ASN A 317 -16.28 -22.01 11.57
CA ASN A 317 -16.86 -20.74 12.04
C ASN A 317 -16.21 -20.28 13.35
N LEU A 318 -15.92 -21.20 14.27
CA LEU A 318 -15.20 -20.94 15.51
C LEU A 318 -13.79 -20.40 15.22
N GLY A 319 -13.10 -20.97 14.23
CA GLY A 319 -11.82 -20.44 13.74
C GLY A 319 -11.92 -18.99 13.24
N SER A 320 -13.00 -18.66 12.51
CA SER A 320 -13.27 -17.29 12.05
C SER A 320 -13.55 -16.33 13.19
N SER A 321 -14.36 -16.70 14.18
CA SER A 321 -14.58 -15.88 15.37
C SER A 321 -13.28 -15.65 16.15
N CYS A 322 -12.46 -16.68 16.36
CA CYS A 322 -11.14 -16.54 16.96
C CYS A 322 -10.22 -15.61 16.15
N ALA A 323 -10.24 -15.71 14.82
CA ALA A 323 -9.44 -14.85 13.95
C ALA A 323 -9.84 -13.37 14.05
N VAL A 324 -11.14 -13.07 14.16
CA VAL A 324 -11.63 -11.70 14.36
C VAL A 324 -11.28 -11.17 15.75
N LEU A 325 -11.33 -12.03 16.77
CA LEU A 325 -10.92 -11.71 18.15
C LEU A 325 -9.39 -11.56 18.32
N GLY A 326 -8.59 -11.81 17.27
CA GLY A 326 -7.12 -11.73 17.31
C GLY A 326 -6.43 -12.96 17.92
N ASP A 327 -7.16 -14.04 18.21
CA ASP A 327 -6.61 -15.28 18.75
C ASP A 327 -6.14 -16.21 17.61
N ASP A 328 -5.00 -15.86 16.99
CA ASP A 328 -4.45 -16.56 15.84
C ASP A 328 -4.14 -18.05 16.13
N GLY A 329 -3.72 -18.35 17.36
CA GLY A 329 -3.41 -19.71 17.78
C GLY A 329 -4.63 -20.62 17.76
N GLN A 330 -5.73 -20.19 18.39
CA GLN A 330 -7.00 -20.90 18.37
C GLN A 330 -7.61 -20.93 16.96
N ALA A 331 -7.52 -19.84 16.21
CA ALA A 331 -8.04 -19.77 14.84
C ALA A 331 -7.46 -20.87 13.96
N VAL A 332 -6.13 -20.98 13.92
CA VAL A 332 -5.43 -22.03 13.15
C VAL A 332 -5.76 -23.43 13.66
N ALA A 333 -5.86 -23.63 14.98
CA ALA A 333 -6.19 -24.93 15.55
C ALA A 333 -7.58 -25.41 15.10
N HIS A 334 -8.59 -24.54 15.17
CA HIS A 334 -9.94 -24.87 14.75
C HIS A 334 -10.08 -25.06 13.25
N TYR A 335 -9.43 -24.23 12.41
CA TYR A 335 -9.42 -24.49 10.97
C TYR A 335 -8.77 -25.83 10.60
N ARG A 336 -7.69 -26.21 11.28
CA ARG A 336 -7.06 -27.54 11.07
C ARG A 336 -7.95 -28.68 11.52
N GLU A 337 -8.68 -28.51 12.62
CA GLU A 337 -9.64 -29.53 13.07
C GLU A 337 -10.82 -29.67 12.10
N ALA A 338 -11.32 -28.56 11.55
CA ALA A 338 -12.31 -28.60 10.48
C ALA A 338 -11.82 -29.42 9.27
N LEU A 339 -10.57 -29.20 8.85
CA LEU A 339 -9.94 -29.94 7.74
C LEU A 339 -9.57 -31.39 8.11
N ARG A 340 -9.37 -31.71 9.40
CA ARG A 340 -9.19 -33.08 9.87
C ARG A 340 -10.49 -33.88 9.74
N LEU A 341 -11.62 -33.23 10.01
CA LEU A 341 -12.96 -33.82 9.93
C LEU A 341 -13.50 -33.86 8.48
N ASN A 342 -13.20 -32.84 7.69
CA ASN A 342 -13.53 -32.77 6.27
C ASN A 342 -12.36 -32.16 5.47
N PRO A 343 -11.47 -32.99 4.89
CA PRO A 343 -10.31 -32.52 4.14
C PRO A 343 -10.64 -31.70 2.89
N ASP A 344 -11.82 -31.89 2.29
CA ASP A 344 -12.21 -31.21 1.04
C ASP A 344 -13.04 -29.95 1.31
N LEU A 345 -13.13 -29.50 2.57
CA LEU A 345 -13.92 -28.34 2.95
C LEU A 345 -13.30 -27.04 2.42
N ALA A 346 -13.77 -26.62 1.24
CA ALA A 346 -13.25 -25.46 0.53
C ALA A 346 -13.31 -24.16 1.36
N GLU A 347 -14.36 -23.97 2.16
CA GLU A 347 -14.49 -22.80 3.04
C GLU A 347 -13.39 -22.76 4.11
N ALA A 348 -13.06 -23.90 4.73
CA ALA A 348 -12.00 -23.98 5.72
C ALA A 348 -10.61 -23.79 5.09
N HIS A 349 -10.38 -24.33 3.89
CA HIS A 349 -9.18 -24.03 3.11
C HIS A 349 -9.06 -22.54 2.77
N ASN A 350 -10.14 -21.90 2.33
CA ASN A 350 -10.15 -20.47 2.04
C ASN A 350 -9.88 -19.63 3.30
N SER A 351 -10.59 -19.90 4.39
CA SER A 351 -10.43 -19.18 5.66
C SER A 351 -9.01 -19.34 6.23
N LEU A 352 -8.46 -20.56 6.21
CA LEU A 352 -7.09 -20.79 6.68
C LEU A 352 -6.05 -20.16 5.75
N GLY A 353 -6.29 -20.20 4.43
CA GLY A 353 -5.45 -19.55 3.44
C GLY A 353 -5.37 -18.04 3.65
N THR A 354 -6.51 -17.35 3.74
CA THR A 354 -6.58 -15.90 3.97
C THR A 354 -6.03 -15.51 5.34
N HIS A 355 -6.26 -16.33 6.37
CA HIS A 355 -5.65 -16.13 7.67
C HIS A 355 -4.12 -16.25 7.62
N TYR A 356 -3.56 -17.21 6.89
CA TYR A 356 -2.12 -17.30 6.68
C TYR A 356 -1.54 -16.13 5.87
N VAL A 357 -2.30 -15.54 4.93
CA VAL A 357 -1.91 -14.27 4.28
C VAL A 357 -1.75 -13.17 5.32
N ARG A 358 -2.70 -13.01 6.25
CA ARG A 358 -2.63 -12.04 7.35
C ARG A 358 -1.40 -12.25 8.23
N LEU A 359 -1.06 -13.51 8.50
CA LEU A 359 0.13 -13.89 9.28
C LEU A 359 1.45 -13.80 8.49
N GLY A 360 1.42 -13.47 7.20
CA GLY A 360 2.60 -13.45 6.33
C GLY A 360 3.19 -14.82 6.02
N LYS A 361 2.44 -15.92 6.25
CA LYS A 361 2.84 -17.30 5.96
C LYS A 361 2.43 -17.71 4.56
N TYR A 362 3.07 -17.12 3.56
CA TYR A 362 2.62 -17.18 2.17
C TYR A 362 2.68 -18.57 1.55
N GLU A 363 3.66 -19.41 1.90
CA GLU A 363 3.75 -20.79 1.41
C GLU A 363 2.61 -21.66 1.96
N ASP A 364 2.26 -21.48 3.23
CA ASP A 364 1.12 -22.17 3.84
C ASP A 364 -0.20 -21.66 3.23
N ALA A 365 -0.33 -20.34 3.04
CA ALA A 365 -1.48 -19.73 2.38
C ALA A 365 -1.69 -20.29 0.97
N LEU A 366 -0.62 -20.36 0.16
CA LEU A 366 -0.70 -20.85 -1.22
C LEU A 366 -1.22 -22.29 -1.26
N ARG A 367 -0.68 -23.17 -0.40
CA ARG A 367 -1.11 -24.57 -0.33
C ARG A 367 -2.60 -24.71 -0.07
N HIS A 368 -3.17 -23.91 0.83
CA HIS A 368 -4.61 -23.98 1.10
C HIS A 368 -5.46 -23.32 0.01
N LEU A 369 -5.04 -22.19 -0.56
CA LEU A 369 -5.75 -21.55 -1.68
C LEU A 369 -5.74 -22.42 -2.93
N ASP A 370 -4.67 -23.18 -3.17
CA ASP A 370 -4.56 -24.13 -4.28
C ASP A 370 -5.58 -25.27 -4.18
N GLN A 371 -5.87 -25.76 -2.96
CA GLN A 371 -6.93 -26.76 -2.77
C GLN A 371 -8.31 -26.24 -3.18
N VAL A 372 -8.54 -24.93 -3.09
CA VAL A 372 -9.81 -24.32 -3.49
C VAL A 372 -9.85 -24.06 -4.99
N VAL A 373 -8.75 -23.55 -5.57
CA VAL A 373 -8.70 -23.19 -7.01
C VAL A 373 -8.56 -24.40 -7.92
N PHE A 374 -7.81 -25.42 -7.50
CA PHE A 374 -7.51 -26.58 -8.34
C PHE A 374 -8.30 -27.84 -7.97
N SER A 375 -9.22 -27.74 -7.01
CA SER A 375 -10.19 -28.79 -6.70
C SER A 375 -11.08 -29.10 -7.91
N ASP A 376 -11.41 -30.39 -8.08
CA ASP A 376 -12.34 -30.87 -9.12
C ASP A 376 -13.80 -30.45 -8.85
N GLN A 377 -14.09 -29.91 -7.66
CA GLN A 377 -15.41 -29.40 -7.33
C GLN A 377 -15.64 -28.03 -7.97
N LYS A 378 -16.56 -27.95 -8.93
CA LYS A 378 -16.94 -26.71 -9.65
C LYS A 378 -17.35 -25.54 -8.75
N GLN A 379 -17.80 -25.80 -7.52
CA GLN A 379 -18.18 -24.78 -6.54
C GLN A 379 -16.98 -24.07 -5.87
N GLY A 380 -15.76 -24.62 -5.93
CA GLY A 380 -14.58 -24.07 -5.25
C GLY A 380 -13.91 -22.88 -5.94
N ARG A 381 -13.98 -22.77 -7.27
CA ARG A 381 -13.33 -21.66 -8.00
C ARG A 381 -14.11 -20.36 -7.87
N THR A 382 -13.77 -19.57 -6.86
CA THR A 382 -14.24 -18.19 -6.77
C THR A 382 -13.15 -17.23 -7.23
N SER A 383 -13.54 -16.20 -8.00
CA SER A 383 -12.62 -15.12 -8.38
C SER A 383 -12.00 -14.44 -7.15
N ALA A 384 -12.71 -14.44 -6.01
CA ALA A 384 -12.21 -13.92 -4.74
C ALA A 384 -10.97 -14.69 -4.22
N VAL A 385 -11.00 -16.02 -4.23
CA VAL A 385 -9.85 -16.87 -3.81
C VAL A 385 -8.66 -16.63 -4.74
N VAL A 386 -8.89 -16.51 -6.05
CA VAL A 386 -7.85 -16.15 -7.02
C VAL A 386 -7.24 -14.79 -6.67
N GLY A 387 -8.06 -13.80 -6.29
CA GLY A 387 -7.59 -12.49 -5.83
C GLY A 387 -6.62 -12.55 -4.63
N TRP A 388 -6.90 -13.42 -3.65
CA TRP A 388 -5.98 -13.66 -2.53
C TRP A 388 -4.70 -14.38 -2.95
N ARG A 389 -4.81 -15.33 -3.89
CA ARG A 389 -3.67 -16.09 -4.38
C ARG A 389 -2.69 -15.23 -5.18
N VAL A 390 -3.17 -14.25 -5.96
CA VAL A 390 -2.32 -13.24 -6.62
C VAL A 390 -1.43 -12.52 -5.61
N ASN A 391 -2.00 -12.09 -4.48
CA ASN A 391 -1.26 -11.44 -3.39
C ASN A 391 -0.15 -12.37 -2.85
N VAL A 392 -0.49 -13.64 -2.59
CA VAL A 392 0.45 -14.65 -2.13
C VAL A 392 1.59 -14.87 -3.13
N LEU A 393 1.30 -15.00 -4.42
CA LEU A 393 2.29 -15.23 -5.46
C LEU A 393 3.28 -14.07 -5.59
N PHE A 394 2.80 -12.83 -5.52
CA PHE A 394 3.70 -11.68 -5.48
C PHE A 394 4.63 -11.70 -4.27
N ASN A 395 4.12 -12.02 -3.08
CA ASN A 395 4.95 -12.08 -1.88
C ASN A 395 5.96 -13.24 -1.89
N LEU A 396 5.66 -14.32 -2.60
CA LEU A 396 6.59 -15.43 -2.87
C LEU A 396 7.58 -15.12 -4.01
N GLY A 397 7.46 -13.97 -4.66
CA GLY A 397 8.32 -13.57 -5.79
C GLY A 397 7.92 -14.16 -7.15
N ASP A 398 6.81 -14.89 -7.25
CA ASP A 398 6.30 -15.42 -8.52
C ASP A 398 5.35 -14.42 -9.20
N GLY A 399 5.91 -13.28 -9.61
CA GLY A 399 5.17 -12.25 -10.32
C GLY A 399 4.59 -12.73 -11.65
N ARG A 400 5.26 -13.66 -12.35
CA ARG A 400 4.75 -14.22 -13.60
C ARG A 400 3.45 -14.98 -13.38
N ALA A 401 3.36 -15.83 -12.35
CA ALA A 401 2.10 -16.49 -12.02
C ALA A 401 1.03 -15.49 -11.56
N ALA A 402 1.41 -14.52 -10.73
CA ALA A 402 0.50 -13.48 -10.24
C ALA A 402 -0.15 -12.70 -11.39
N PHE A 403 0.62 -12.27 -12.40
CA PHE A 403 0.10 -11.56 -13.56
C PHE A 403 -0.75 -12.43 -14.50
N ARG A 404 -0.47 -13.73 -14.61
CA ARG A 404 -1.37 -14.67 -15.32
C ARG A 404 -2.75 -14.69 -14.69
N GLU A 405 -2.81 -14.70 -13.36
CA GLU A 405 -4.08 -14.69 -12.62
C GLU A 405 -4.79 -13.34 -12.68
N ILE A 406 -4.05 -12.24 -12.56
CA ILE A 406 -4.61 -10.90 -12.79
C ILE A 406 -5.27 -10.83 -14.16
N ASN A 407 -4.63 -11.35 -15.22
CA ASN A 407 -5.23 -11.35 -16.55
C ASN A 407 -6.54 -12.15 -16.61
N GLY A 408 -6.62 -13.28 -15.91
CA GLY A 408 -7.85 -14.08 -15.79
C GLY A 408 -8.94 -13.39 -14.95
N LEU A 409 -8.57 -12.63 -13.93
CA LEU A 409 -9.48 -11.81 -13.14
C LEU A 409 -10.01 -10.64 -13.96
N VAL A 410 -9.13 -9.86 -14.58
CA VAL A 410 -9.50 -8.66 -15.35
C VAL A 410 -10.43 -9.00 -16.52
N ALA A 411 -10.35 -10.20 -17.10
CA ALA A 411 -11.31 -10.67 -18.10
C ALA A 411 -12.77 -10.76 -17.59
N GLN A 412 -12.97 -10.77 -16.27
CA GLN A 412 -14.27 -10.81 -15.60
C GLN A 412 -14.61 -9.48 -14.91
N ALA A 413 -13.83 -8.42 -15.13
CA ALA A 413 -13.99 -7.15 -14.42
C ALA A 413 -15.35 -6.48 -14.69
N ASP A 414 -15.95 -6.70 -15.86
CA ASP A 414 -17.29 -6.22 -16.19
C ASP A 414 -18.37 -6.87 -15.31
N ARG A 415 -18.13 -8.14 -14.90
CA ARG A 415 -19.03 -8.88 -14.01
C ARG A 415 -18.78 -8.54 -12.54
N PHE A 416 -17.52 -8.39 -12.13
CA PHE A 416 -17.17 -8.15 -10.74
C PHE A 416 -16.37 -6.86 -10.57
N ARG A 417 -17.06 -5.81 -10.13
CA ARG A 417 -16.51 -4.44 -10.00
C ARG A 417 -15.37 -4.32 -8.98
N TRP A 418 -15.20 -5.28 -8.07
CA TRP A 418 -14.09 -5.27 -7.09
C TRP A 418 -12.73 -5.57 -7.74
N ILE A 419 -12.71 -6.18 -8.92
CA ILE A 419 -11.48 -6.70 -9.56
C ILE A 419 -10.51 -5.57 -9.88
N TRP A 420 -10.97 -4.49 -10.51
CA TRP A 420 -10.09 -3.38 -10.88
C TRP A 420 -9.42 -2.72 -9.65
N PRO A 421 -10.16 -2.25 -8.62
CA PRO A 421 -9.54 -1.68 -7.42
C PRO A 421 -8.67 -2.66 -6.61
N TRP A 422 -8.93 -3.96 -6.69
CA TRP A 422 -8.11 -4.96 -6.02
C TRP A 422 -6.80 -5.20 -6.77
N CYS A 423 -6.88 -5.44 -8.08
CA CYS A 423 -5.72 -5.70 -8.91
C CYS A 423 -4.83 -4.46 -9.01
N SER A 424 -5.38 -3.25 -9.10
CA SER A 424 -4.57 -2.03 -9.17
C SER A 424 -3.69 -1.86 -7.95
N ARG A 425 -4.23 -2.05 -6.73
CA ARG A 425 -3.43 -2.00 -5.50
C ARG A 425 -2.29 -3.01 -5.47
N LEU A 426 -2.55 -4.23 -5.94
CA LEU A 426 -1.50 -5.27 -6.06
C LEU A 426 -0.44 -4.89 -7.09
N VAL A 427 -0.84 -4.39 -8.25
CA VAL A 427 0.10 -4.00 -9.29
C VAL A 427 0.87 -2.72 -8.93
N THR A 428 0.27 -1.79 -8.18
CA THR A 428 0.99 -0.65 -7.60
C THR A 428 2.07 -1.13 -6.64
N ALA A 429 1.73 -2.05 -5.74
CA ALA A 429 2.68 -2.55 -4.75
C ALA A 429 3.81 -3.38 -5.40
N PHE A 430 3.51 -4.26 -6.35
CA PHE A 430 4.47 -5.26 -6.83
C PHE A 430 4.92 -5.08 -8.28
N GLY A 431 4.26 -4.21 -9.04
CA GLY A 431 4.47 -4.05 -10.48
C GLY A 431 5.86 -3.52 -10.83
N ARG A 432 6.40 -2.57 -10.07
CA ARG A 432 7.77 -2.04 -10.27
C ARG A 432 8.84 -2.70 -9.40
N ALA A 433 8.51 -3.83 -8.75
CA ALA A 433 9.45 -4.55 -7.89
C ALA A 433 10.68 -5.08 -8.64
N ASN A 434 10.55 -5.39 -9.94
CA ASN A 434 11.66 -5.76 -10.82
C ASN A 434 11.22 -5.56 -12.27
N VAL A 435 12.17 -5.72 -13.20
CA VAL A 435 11.93 -5.52 -14.64
C VAL A 435 10.88 -6.49 -15.19
N ASP A 436 10.90 -7.76 -14.80
CA ASP A 436 9.94 -8.76 -15.27
C ASP A 436 8.50 -8.44 -14.85
N ASN A 437 8.31 -7.99 -13.61
CA ASN A 437 7.02 -7.51 -13.13
C ASN A 437 6.59 -6.25 -13.88
N ALA A 438 7.50 -5.31 -14.11
CA ALA A 438 7.17 -4.03 -14.75
C ALA A 438 6.73 -4.23 -16.20
N ARG A 439 7.36 -5.18 -16.92
CA ARG A 439 6.95 -5.60 -18.27
C ARG A 439 5.51 -6.10 -18.32
N GLN A 440 5.05 -6.76 -17.25
CA GLN A 440 3.67 -7.26 -17.13
C GLN A 440 2.70 -6.20 -16.58
N ALA A 441 3.19 -5.28 -15.75
CA ALA A 441 2.42 -4.19 -15.18
C ALA A 441 2.05 -3.14 -16.23
N LEU A 442 2.95 -2.84 -17.18
CA LEU A 442 2.68 -1.85 -18.24
C LEU A 442 1.40 -2.14 -19.04
N PRO A 443 1.19 -3.33 -19.64
CA PRO A 443 -0.05 -3.63 -20.35
C PRO A 443 -1.27 -3.71 -19.41
N PHE A 444 -1.09 -4.04 -18.13
CA PHE A 444 -2.15 -3.92 -17.14
C PHE A 444 -2.59 -2.47 -16.96
N TRP A 445 -1.67 -1.53 -16.74
CA TRP A 445 -1.98 -0.11 -16.54
C TRP A 445 -2.59 0.52 -17.79
N GLN A 446 -2.11 0.17 -18.98
CA GLN A 446 -2.74 0.60 -20.23
C GLN A 446 -4.21 0.15 -20.34
N ARG A 447 -4.55 -1.05 -19.88
CA ARG A 447 -5.94 -1.53 -19.83
C ARG A 447 -6.72 -0.83 -18.71
N TYR A 448 -6.10 -0.65 -17.54
CA TYR A 448 -6.70 0.00 -16.38
C TYR A 448 -7.12 1.44 -16.69
N VAL A 449 -6.21 2.25 -17.24
CA VAL A 449 -6.46 3.66 -17.57
C VAL A 449 -7.48 3.80 -18.70
N ARG A 450 -7.50 2.88 -19.68
CA ARG A 450 -8.60 2.85 -20.67
C ARG A 450 -9.96 2.59 -20.03
N ALA A 451 -10.02 1.77 -18.99
CA ALA A 451 -11.25 1.49 -18.25
C ALA A 451 -11.59 2.57 -17.21
N ASN A 452 -10.59 3.31 -16.72
CA ASN A 452 -10.70 4.29 -15.63
C ASN A 452 -9.86 5.56 -15.96
N PRO A 453 -10.20 6.31 -17.02
CA PRO A 453 -9.35 7.40 -17.52
C PRO A 453 -9.19 8.54 -16.52
N GLU A 454 -10.18 8.74 -15.66
CA GLU A 454 -10.22 9.80 -14.66
C GLU A 454 -9.56 9.41 -13.32
N ASP A 455 -8.98 8.22 -13.19
CA ASP A 455 -8.32 7.79 -11.94
C ASP A 455 -6.87 8.30 -11.88
N PRO A 456 -6.55 9.31 -11.04
CA PRO A 456 -5.21 9.90 -10.97
C PRO A 456 -4.12 8.87 -10.68
N ALA A 457 -4.41 7.91 -9.79
CA ALA A 457 -3.46 6.90 -9.37
C ALA A 457 -3.12 5.94 -10.52
N GLY A 458 -4.10 5.54 -11.32
CA GLY A 458 -3.85 4.69 -12.50
C GLY A 458 -3.01 5.40 -13.56
N ASN A 459 -3.31 6.68 -13.81
CA ASN A 459 -2.56 7.52 -14.75
C ASN A 459 -1.10 7.69 -14.29
N TRP A 460 -0.88 7.98 -13.02
CA TRP A 460 0.44 8.03 -12.40
C TRP A 460 1.22 6.72 -12.61
N GLU A 461 0.60 5.61 -12.27
CA GLU A 461 1.23 4.29 -12.31
C GLU A 461 1.61 3.86 -13.74
N LEU A 462 0.82 4.25 -14.74
CA LEU A 462 1.14 4.05 -16.15
C LEU A 462 2.43 4.79 -16.55
N LEU A 463 2.51 6.08 -16.23
CA LEU A 463 3.68 6.90 -16.54
C LEU A 463 4.92 6.38 -15.81
N MET A 464 4.80 6.12 -14.50
CA MET A 464 5.92 5.66 -13.69
C MET A 464 6.43 4.29 -14.08
N THR A 465 5.54 3.36 -14.48
CA THR A 465 5.96 2.05 -14.99
C THR A 465 6.71 2.19 -16.31
N THR A 466 6.31 3.12 -17.17
CA THR A 466 7.01 3.40 -18.44
C THR A 466 8.40 3.98 -18.19
N PHE A 467 8.51 4.99 -17.34
CA PHE A 467 9.81 5.57 -16.96
C PHE A 467 10.75 4.54 -16.32
N TYR A 468 10.22 3.70 -15.43
CA TYR A 468 10.99 2.65 -14.77
C TYR A 468 11.60 1.67 -15.79
N LEU A 469 10.80 1.17 -16.74
CA LEU A 469 11.28 0.24 -17.76
C LEU A 469 12.37 0.89 -18.62
N ARG A 470 12.12 2.11 -19.12
CA ARG A 470 13.10 2.84 -19.93
C ARG A 470 14.41 3.06 -19.17
N GLY A 471 14.35 3.51 -17.92
CA GLY A 471 15.52 3.73 -17.07
C GLY A 471 16.34 2.45 -16.77
N ARG A 472 15.76 1.26 -17.01
CA ARG A 472 16.45 -0.04 -16.93
C ARG A 472 16.95 -0.53 -18.30
N GLY A 473 16.85 0.28 -19.35
CA GLY A 473 17.27 -0.06 -20.71
C GLY A 473 16.27 -0.95 -21.46
N GLU A 474 15.04 -1.07 -20.95
CA GLU A 474 13.99 -1.84 -21.64
C GLU A 474 13.37 -1.03 -22.77
N ASP A 475 13.11 -1.69 -23.89
CA ASP A 475 12.38 -1.09 -25.00
C ASP A 475 10.89 -0.94 -24.64
N VAL A 476 10.47 0.30 -24.41
CA VAL A 476 9.06 0.68 -24.19
C VAL A 476 8.31 0.97 -25.50
N SER A 477 8.97 0.79 -26.64
CA SER A 477 8.47 0.96 -28.01
C SER A 477 7.80 2.32 -28.25
N LYS A 478 8.41 3.38 -27.70
CA LYS A 478 7.97 4.77 -27.85
C LYS A 478 9.16 5.70 -28.02
N THR A 479 9.07 6.60 -28.99
CA THR A 479 9.93 7.78 -29.05
C THR A 479 9.55 8.79 -27.97
N TYR A 480 10.44 9.74 -27.66
CA TYR A 480 10.13 10.84 -26.74
C TYR A 480 8.85 11.58 -27.12
N SER A 481 8.68 11.90 -28.42
CA SER A 481 7.49 12.62 -28.90
C SER A 481 6.19 11.84 -28.68
N GLU A 482 6.17 10.54 -28.98
CA GLU A 482 4.98 9.70 -28.79
C GLU A 482 4.65 9.55 -27.30
N PHE A 483 5.67 9.40 -26.45
CA PHE A 483 5.45 9.31 -25.02
C PHE A 483 5.00 10.65 -24.42
N ARG A 484 5.53 11.79 -24.89
CA ARG A 484 5.10 13.12 -24.44
C ARG A 484 3.61 13.37 -24.70
N GLU A 485 3.08 12.92 -25.84
CA GLU A 485 1.63 13.02 -26.11
C GLU A 485 0.77 12.14 -25.18
N GLU A 486 1.29 10.98 -24.75
CA GLU A 486 0.66 10.17 -23.72
C GLU A 486 0.77 10.82 -22.33
N PHE A 487 1.94 11.35 -22.00
CA PHE A 487 2.22 12.09 -20.78
C PHE A 487 1.27 13.27 -20.62
N ASP A 488 1.15 14.14 -21.63
CA ASP A 488 0.31 15.34 -21.59
C ASP A 488 -1.18 14.99 -21.36
N ARG A 489 -1.64 13.85 -21.88
CA ARG A 489 -3.00 13.36 -21.63
C ARG A 489 -3.22 12.89 -20.19
N HIS A 490 -2.24 12.22 -19.60
CA HIS A 490 -2.39 11.60 -18.28
C HIS A 490 -2.02 12.54 -17.13
N ILE A 491 -1.03 13.41 -17.33
CA ILE A 491 -0.57 14.36 -16.31
C ILE A 491 -1.66 15.35 -15.90
N ALA A 492 -2.60 15.66 -16.80
CA ALA A 492 -3.74 16.53 -16.51
C ALA A 492 -4.72 15.94 -15.47
N HIS A 493 -4.69 14.63 -15.26
CA HIS A 493 -5.53 13.93 -14.28
C HIS A 493 -4.79 13.56 -13.00
N ILE A 494 -3.50 13.90 -12.88
CA ILE A 494 -2.70 13.66 -11.67
C ILE A 494 -2.83 14.86 -10.73
N ASP A 495 -2.84 14.61 -9.42
CA ASP A 495 -2.85 15.68 -8.42
C ASP A 495 -1.63 16.60 -8.63
N PRO A 496 -1.80 17.93 -8.78
CA PRO A 496 -0.70 18.86 -8.96
C PRO A 496 0.41 18.73 -7.91
N ASP A 497 0.08 18.37 -6.67
CA ASP A 497 1.05 18.19 -5.59
C ASP A 497 1.95 16.96 -5.82
N ASP A 498 1.44 15.94 -6.52
CA ASP A 498 2.21 14.74 -6.89
C ASP A 498 2.89 14.90 -8.26
N ALA A 499 2.43 15.81 -9.13
CA ALA A 499 2.83 15.91 -10.54
C ALA A 499 4.29 16.33 -10.78
N ALA A 500 5.03 16.80 -9.78
CA ALA A 500 6.42 17.23 -9.92
C ALA A 500 7.36 16.11 -10.41
N LEU A 501 7.25 14.91 -9.82
CA LEU A 501 8.13 13.78 -10.16
C LEU A 501 7.97 13.30 -11.62
N PRO A 502 6.76 13.13 -12.20
CA PRO A 502 6.62 12.79 -13.60
C PRO A 502 7.24 13.82 -14.54
N TRP A 503 7.14 15.12 -14.21
CA TRP A 503 7.82 16.18 -14.97
C TRP A 503 9.33 16.04 -14.91
N ASP A 504 9.89 15.78 -13.72
CA ASP A 504 11.31 15.49 -13.56
C ASP A 504 11.77 14.28 -14.40
N ARG A 505 11.00 13.18 -14.38
CA ARG A 505 11.31 11.97 -15.14
C ARG A 505 11.21 12.15 -16.64
N LEU A 506 10.27 12.98 -17.11
CA LEU A 506 10.21 13.39 -18.51
C LEU A 506 11.43 14.25 -18.89
N GLY A 507 11.87 15.16 -18.00
CA GLY A 507 13.07 15.97 -18.19
C GLY A 507 14.34 15.13 -18.31
N HIS A 508 14.48 14.09 -17.49
CA HIS A 508 15.60 13.14 -17.62
C HIS A 508 15.58 12.37 -18.93
N TRP A 509 14.40 12.01 -19.47
CA TRP A 509 14.33 11.42 -20.81
C TRP A 509 14.83 12.43 -21.86
N ALA A 510 14.36 13.67 -21.84
CA ALA A 510 14.83 14.71 -22.77
C ALA A 510 16.35 14.95 -22.65
N GLN A 511 16.88 14.94 -21.43
CA GLN A 511 18.33 15.04 -21.16
C GLN A 511 19.11 13.87 -21.78
N ASP A 512 18.64 12.63 -21.62
CA ASP A 512 19.29 11.46 -22.24
C ASP A 512 19.30 11.58 -23.77
N ASP A 513 18.25 12.16 -24.35
CA ASP A 513 18.13 12.44 -25.78
C ASP A 513 18.89 13.73 -26.21
N GLN A 514 19.58 14.38 -25.26
CA GLN A 514 20.35 15.64 -25.42
C GLN A 514 19.51 16.85 -25.86
N ASP A 515 18.20 16.80 -25.66
CA ASP A 515 17.30 17.94 -25.84
C ASP A 515 17.25 18.77 -24.54
N TRP A 516 18.32 19.54 -24.31
CA TRP A 516 18.47 20.34 -23.10
C TRP A 516 17.41 21.43 -22.94
N ALA A 517 16.84 21.93 -24.04
CA ALA A 517 15.77 22.92 -24.00
C ALA A 517 14.47 22.32 -23.45
N GLU A 518 14.12 21.12 -23.91
CA GLU A 518 12.97 20.39 -23.41
C GLU A 518 13.20 19.86 -21.98
N ALA A 519 14.42 19.40 -21.66
CA ALA A 519 14.80 19.00 -20.32
C ALA A 519 14.61 20.16 -19.33
N GLU A 520 15.11 21.35 -19.67
CA GLU A 520 14.94 22.57 -18.87
C GLU A 520 13.46 22.91 -18.66
N ARG A 521 12.63 22.84 -19.71
CA ARG A 521 11.18 23.08 -19.60
C ARG A 521 10.54 22.13 -18.58
N CYS A 522 10.89 20.85 -18.64
CA CYS A 522 10.34 19.82 -17.76
C CYS A 522 10.81 20.00 -16.31
N PHE A 523 12.12 20.20 -16.09
CA PHE A 523 12.67 20.43 -14.75
C PHE A 523 12.15 21.73 -14.12
N ARG A 524 12.01 22.81 -14.92
CA ARG A 524 11.36 24.05 -14.47
C ARG A 524 9.94 23.77 -13.99
N LYS A 525 9.19 22.94 -14.72
CA LYS A 525 7.83 22.60 -14.31
C LYS A 525 7.79 21.80 -13.01
N ALA A 526 8.71 20.85 -12.83
CA ALA A 526 8.85 20.12 -11.56
C ALA A 526 9.20 21.06 -10.40
N TYR A 527 10.15 21.98 -10.62
CA TYR A 527 10.57 22.97 -9.63
C TYR A 527 9.48 23.98 -9.28
N GLU A 528 8.69 24.45 -10.24
CA GLU A 528 7.53 25.32 -9.97
C GLU A 528 6.47 24.66 -9.09
N LEU A 529 6.33 23.33 -9.17
CA LEU A 529 5.34 22.57 -8.42
C LEU A 529 5.80 22.26 -6.99
N ALA A 530 7.06 21.86 -6.81
CA ALA A 530 7.55 21.33 -5.53
C ALA A 530 8.80 22.04 -4.97
N GLY A 531 9.47 22.90 -5.75
CA GLY A 531 10.69 23.60 -5.36
C GLY A 531 11.82 22.64 -4.97
N GLY A 532 12.75 23.13 -4.15
CA GLY A 532 13.73 22.30 -3.44
C GLY A 532 14.53 21.36 -4.35
N GLU A 533 14.40 20.05 -4.13
CA GLU A 533 15.21 18.98 -4.73
C GLU A 533 15.22 18.98 -6.28
N TYR A 534 14.22 19.58 -6.93
CA TYR A 534 14.11 19.65 -8.38
C TYR A 534 14.95 20.78 -9.01
N GLY A 535 15.58 21.65 -8.19
CA GLY A 535 16.36 22.78 -8.67
C GLY A 535 17.69 22.40 -9.31
N TYR A 536 18.34 21.33 -8.82
CA TYR A 536 19.66 20.91 -9.32
C TYR A 536 19.61 20.50 -10.79
N CYS A 537 18.72 19.59 -11.19
CA CYS A 537 18.60 19.15 -12.59
C CYS A 537 18.24 20.30 -13.53
N MET A 538 17.35 21.21 -13.10
CA MET A 538 17.06 22.44 -13.84
C MET A 538 18.31 23.29 -14.05
N ALA A 539 19.12 23.48 -13.00
CA ALA A 539 20.33 24.27 -13.08
C ALA A 539 21.38 23.66 -14.03
N ILE A 540 21.53 22.33 -14.02
CA ILE A 540 22.40 21.64 -14.97
C ILE A 540 21.90 21.84 -16.41
N ALA A 541 20.60 21.71 -16.67
CA ALA A 541 20.06 21.98 -18.00
C ALA A 541 20.29 23.44 -18.44
N LEU A 542 20.19 24.41 -17.52
CA LEU A 542 20.51 25.82 -17.78
C LEU A 542 22.00 26.03 -18.10
N MET A 543 22.90 25.33 -17.41
CA MET A 543 24.34 25.38 -17.70
C MET A 543 24.64 24.89 -19.12
N GLU A 544 24.04 23.78 -19.54
CA GLU A 544 24.20 23.22 -20.90
C GLU A 544 23.64 24.15 -21.99
N LEU A 545 22.60 24.93 -21.65
CA LEU A 545 22.05 25.97 -22.51
C LEU A 545 22.84 27.29 -22.48
N GLY A 546 23.91 27.39 -21.68
CA GLY A 546 24.71 28.60 -21.50
C GLY A 546 24.03 29.71 -20.70
N ARG A 547 22.93 29.41 -20.01
CA ARG A 547 22.13 30.34 -19.17
C ARG A 547 22.65 30.32 -17.73
N PHE A 548 23.94 30.61 -17.57
CA PHE A 548 24.65 30.44 -16.30
C PHE A 548 24.11 31.35 -15.19
N ASP A 549 23.67 32.57 -15.52
CA ASP A 549 23.10 33.53 -14.58
C ASP A 549 21.83 33.01 -13.91
N GLU A 550 20.98 32.30 -14.64
CA GLU A 550 19.79 31.64 -14.10
C GLU A 550 20.12 30.39 -13.27
N SER A 551 21.22 29.70 -13.56
CA SER A 551 21.63 28.48 -12.85
C SER A 551 22.20 28.76 -11.44
N VAL A 552 22.91 29.88 -11.27
CA VAL A 552 23.60 30.25 -10.02
C VAL A 552 22.70 30.23 -8.78
N PRO A 553 21.51 30.89 -8.74
CA PRO A 553 20.69 30.88 -7.53
C PRO A 553 20.23 29.48 -7.14
N LEU A 554 19.94 28.61 -8.10
CA LEU A 554 19.52 27.22 -7.86
C LEU A 554 20.69 26.38 -7.32
N LEU A 555 21.88 26.50 -7.93
CA LEU A 555 23.09 25.80 -7.47
C LEU A 555 23.56 26.31 -6.10
N LEU A 556 23.38 27.58 -5.81
CA LEU A 556 23.71 28.18 -4.52
C LEU A 556 22.80 27.60 -3.42
N GLU A 557 21.49 27.56 -3.65
CA GLU A 557 20.54 26.93 -2.73
C GLU A 557 20.86 25.45 -2.53
N GLN A 558 21.17 24.73 -3.62
CA GLN A 558 21.57 23.32 -3.56
C GLN A 558 22.81 23.14 -2.67
N ALA A 559 23.90 23.85 -2.96
CA ALA A 559 25.19 23.66 -2.29
C ALA A 559 25.21 24.19 -0.84
N GLN A 560 24.31 25.11 -0.47
CA GLN A 560 24.27 25.65 0.89
C GLN A 560 23.25 24.96 1.80
N THR A 561 22.10 24.58 1.25
CA THR A 561 20.93 24.24 2.05
C THR A 561 20.47 22.81 1.82
N ILE A 562 20.33 22.39 0.56
CA ILE A 562 19.70 21.10 0.21
C ILE A 562 20.70 19.95 0.32
N GLN A 563 21.85 20.09 -0.32
CA GLN A 563 22.89 19.08 -0.39
C GLN A 563 24.28 19.73 -0.42
N PRO A 564 24.85 20.08 0.74
CA PRO A 564 26.16 20.74 0.84
C PRO A 564 27.32 19.74 0.66
N ASP A 565 27.38 19.12 -0.52
CA ASP A 565 28.43 18.20 -0.92
C ASP A 565 29.41 18.81 -1.94
N ALA A 566 30.56 18.15 -2.13
CA ALA A 566 31.62 18.62 -3.03
C ALA A 566 31.08 18.85 -4.46
N LYS A 567 30.27 17.92 -4.97
CA LYS A 567 29.71 18.00 -6.33
C LYS A 567 28.83 19.25 -6.53
N SER A 568 27.99 19.59 -5.57
CA SER A 568 27.12 20.77 -5.67
C SER A 568 27.93 22.07 -5.64
N TRP A 569 28.96 22.14 -4.79
CA TRP A 569 29.90 23.27 -4.78
C TRP A 569 30.70 23.39 -6.07
N PHE A 570 31.11 22.26 -6.66
CA PHE A 570 31.84 22.22 -7.92
C PHE A 570 30.99 22.79 -9.07
N GLN A 571 29.72 22.37 -9.19
CA GLN A 571 28.82 22.86 -10.23
C GLN A 571 28.56 24.37 -10.09
N LEU A 572 28.41 24.86 -8.86
CA LEU A 572 28.28 26.29 -8.60
C LEU A 572 29.55 27.06 -9.00
N ALA A 573 30.73 26.51 -8.70
CA ALA A 573 32.01 27.11 -9.07
C ALA A 573 32.16 27.20 -10.60
N ALA A 574 31.79 26.13 -11.32
CA ALA A 574 31.78 26.10 -12.78
C ALA A 574 30.82 27.14 -13.39
N ALA A 575 29.65 27.33 -12.80
CA ALA A 575 28.71 28.38 -13.22
C ALA A 575 29.28 29.79 -12.99
N TYR A 576 29.92 30.06 -11.84
CA TYR A 576 30.59 31.34 -11.60
C TYR A 576 31.77 31.57 -12.55
N ALA A 577 32.58 30.56 -12.80
CA ALA A 577 33.69 30.62 -13.73
C ALA A 577 33.21 30.96 -15.15
N SER A 578 32.11 30.35 -15.60
CA SER A 578 31.50 30.62 -16.91
C SER A 578 30.98 32.07 -17.03
N LEU A 579 30.61 32.70 -15.92
CA LEU A 579 30.24 34.11 -15.83
C LEU A 579 31.44 35.05 -15.60
N SER A 580 32.66 34.53 -15.56
CA SER A 580 33.89 35.27 -15.19
C SER A 580 33.82 35.92 -13.81
N ARG A 581 33.03 35.35 -12.89
CA ARG A 581 32.93 35.76 -11.48
C ARG A 581 33.99 35.01 -10.67
N TRP A 582 35.25 35.37 -10.92
CA TRP A 582 36.39 34.57 -10.45
C TRP A 582 36.53 34.50 -8.94
N SER A 583 36.19 35.57 -8.21
CA SER A 583 36.23 35.55 -6.74
C SER A 583 35.28 34.51 -6.17
N GLU A 584 34.02 34.50 -6.63
CA GLU A 584 33.02 33.53 -6.16
C GLU A 584 33.31 32.11 -6.66
N ALA A 585 33.91 31.97 -7.85
CA ALA A 585 34.35 30.67 -8.36
C ALA A 585 35.46 30.07 -7.49
N ILE A 586 36.47 30.86 -7.12
CA ILE A 586 37.56 30.45 -6.23
C ILE A 586 36.99 29.98 -4.88
N ASP A 587 36.14 30.79 -4.24
CA ASP A 587 35.52 30.43 -2.96
C ASP A 587 34.75 29.10 -3.03
N ALA A 588 34.03 28.86 -4.14
CA ALA A 588 33.27 27.64 -4.34
C ALA A 588 34.16 26.41 -4.66
N TYR A 589 35.23 26.58 -5.44
CA TYR A 589 36.21 25.52 -5.67
C TYR A 589 36.99 25.16 -4.40
N GLU A 590 37.35 26.14 -3.56
CA GLU A 590 37.97 25.87 -2.27
C GLU A 590 37.03 25.08 -1.34
N ARG A 591 35.73 25.39 -1.33
CA ARG A 591 34.72 24.59 -0.61
C ARG A 591 34.60 23.17 -1.16
N THR A 592 34.68 23.01 -2.47
CA THR A 592 34.71 21.70 -3.13
C THR A 592 35.89 20.88 -2.60
N LEU A 593 37.11 21.43 -2.67
CA LEU A 593 38.34 20.76 -2.23
C LEU A 593 38.44 20.59 -0.71
N GLY A 594 37.76 21.43 0.06
CA GLY A 594 37.61 21.25 1.50
C GLY A 594 36.75 20.03 1.88
N LEU A 595 35.82 19.64 1.01
CA LEU A 595 34.95 18.47 1.18
C LEU A 595 35.51 17.22 0.50
N ASP A 596 36.09 17.38 -0.69
CA ASP A 596 36.79 16.33 -1.45
C ASP A 596 38.17 16.82 -1.93
N PRO A 597 39.22 16.62 -1.12
CA PRO A 597 40.58 17.02 -1.47
C PRO A 597 41.18 16.24 -2.66
N ASP A 598 40.53 15.17 -3.11
CA ASP A 598 40.99 14.32 -4.22
C ASP A 598 40.25 14.63 -5.54
N ASP A 599 39.39 15.65 -5.58
CA ASP A 599 38.77 16.13 -6.83
C ASP A 599 39.81 16.84 -7.70
N ALA A 600 40.44 16.06 -8.59
CA ALA A 600 41.46 16.55 -9.50
C ALA A 600 40.95 17.69 -10.38
N VAL A 601 39.73 17.58 -10.90
CA VAL A 601 39.16 18.58 -11.82
C VAL A 601 38.98 19.91 -11.08
N ALA A 602 38.41 19.88 -9.87
CA ALA A 602 38.29 21.07 -9.03
C ALA A 602 39.64 21.74 -8.73
N MET A 603 40.70 20.95 -8.52
CA MET A 603 42.04 21.48 -8.25
C MET A 603 42.66 22.16 -9.47
N PHE A 604 42.51 21.58 -10.66
CA PHE A 604 42.97 22.20 -11.91
C PHE A 604 42.14 23.45 -12.26
N ASP A 605 40.82 23.40 -12.08
CA ASP A 605 39.92 24.52 -12.38
C ASP A 605 40.10 25.67 -11.38
N LEU A 606 40.45 25.38 -10.11
CA LEU A 606 40.84 26.40 -9.13
C LEU A 606 42.08 27.17 -9.59
N GLY A 607 43.13 26.46 -10.03
CA GLY A 607 44.31 27.09 -10.60
C GLY A 607 43.97 27.96 -11.82
N GLY A 608 43.07 27.49 -12.69
CA GLY A 608 42.53 28.25 -13.81
C GLY A 608 41.75 29.49 -13.39
N ALA A 609 40.97 29.40 -12.31
CA ALA A 609 40.21 30.53 -11.76
C ALA A 609 41.15 31.62 -11.23
N HIS A 610 42.21 31.26 -10.49
CA HIS A 610 43.26 32.20 -10.05
C HIS A 610 44.01 32.83 -11.22
N TRP A 611 44.31 32.05 -12.25
CA TRP A 611 44.97 32.57 -13.46
C TRP A 611 44.10 33.65 -14.12
N ASN A 612 42.81 33.35 -14.31
CA ASN A 612 41.86 34.27 -14.93
C ASN A 612 41.50 35.47 -14.06
N SER A 613 41.64 35.37 -12.73
CA SER A 613 41.53 36.52 -11.81
C SER A 613 42.77 37.42 -11.81
N GLY A 614 43.84 37.03 -12.51
CA GLY A 614 45.11 37.77 -12.61
C GLY A 614 46.14 37.40 -11.54
N ASP A 615 45.89 36.37 -10.73
CA ASP A 615 46.81 35.87 -9.71
C ASP A 615 47.62 34.68 -10.25
N ALA A 616 48.53 34.98 -11.18
CA ALA A 616 49.33 33.96 -11.86
C ALA A 616 50.29 33.21 -10.91
N ALA A 617 50.69 33.82 -9.79
CA ALA A 617 51.58 33.18 -8.81
C ALA A 617 50.85 32.03 -8.10
N THR A 618 49.69 32.32 -7.50
CA THR A 618 48.88 31.31 -6.82
C THR A 618 48.37 30.24 -7.79
N ALA A 619 48.00 30.64 -9.01
CA ALA A 619 47.62 29.68 -10.06
C ALA A 619 48.71 28.66 -10.36
N LEU A 620 49.97 29.11 -10.47
CA LEU A 620 51.11 28.24 -10.76
C LEU A 620 51.40 27.30 -9.58
N ASP A 621 51.33 27.80 -8.35
CA ASP A 621 51.51 26.97 -7.15
C ASP A 621 50.45 25.87 -7.08
N ILE A 622 49.18 26.21 -7.35
CA ILE A 622 48.06 25.26 -7.35
C ILE A 622 48.22 24.23 -8.48
N TRP A 623 48.53 24.65 -9.70
CA TRP A 623 48.75 23.71 -10.80
C TRP A 623 49.96 22.80 -10.60
N THR A 624 51.05 23.31 -10.02
CA THR A 624 52.21 22.49 -9.68
C THR A 624 51.82 21.42 -8.67
N ALA A 625 51.11 21.81 -7.60
CA ALA A 625 50.60 20.86 -6.62
C ALA A 625 49.60 19.85 -7.23
N ALA A 626 48.77 20.29 -8.18
CA ALA A 626 47.81 19.43 -8.88
C ALA A 626 48.51 18.40 -9.78
N ILE A 627 49.55 18.80 -10.51
CA ILE A 627 50.38 17.90 -11.34
C ILE A 627 51.12 16.89 -10.46
N GLU A 628 51.71 17.33 -9.35
CA GLU A 628 52.39 16.45 -8.40
C GLU A 628 51.42 15.42 -7.79
N ARG A 629 50.20 15.85 -7.45
CA ARG A 629 49.18 14.98 -6.85
C ARG A 629 48.52 14.04 -7.87
N PHE A 630 48.32 14.51 -9.10
CA PHE A 630 47.62 13.77 -10.16
C PHE A 630 48.46 13.69 -11.45
N PRO A 631 49.65 13.07 -11.43
CA PRO A 631 50.59 13.12 -12.55
C PRO A 631 50.08 12.44 -13.82
N THR A 632 49.13 11.50 -13.71
CA THR A 632 48.55 10.78 -14.85
C THR A 632 47.23 11.38 -15.33
N HIS A 633 46.76 12.48 -14.75
CA HIS A 633 45.50 13.12 -15.15
C HIS A 633 45.66 13.86 -16.49
N GLU A 634 44.60 13.88 -17.31
CA GLU A 634 44.66 14.49 -18.64
C GLU A 634 44.97 16.00 -18.61
N LEU A 635 44.52 16.70 -17.57
CA LEU A 635 44.77 18.12 -17.38
C LEU A 635 46.23 18.42 -17.02
N SER A 636 46.92 17.48 -16.36
CA SER A 636 48.37 17.58 -16.09
C SER A 636 49.15 17.61 -17.39
N ALA A 637 48.92 16.61 -18.25
CA ALA A 637 49.53 16.53 -19.57
C ALA A 637 49.17 17.73 -20.46
N LYS A 638 47.94 18.25 -20.34
CA LYS A 638 47.49 19.44 -21.06
C LYS A 638 48.26 20.69 -20.61
N LEU A 639 48.40 20.92 -19.30
CA LEU A 639 49.10 22.09 -18.76
C LEU A 639 50.59 22.09 -19.12
N GLU A 640 51.27 20.94 -18.99
CA GLU A 640 52.67 20.80 -19.38
C GLU A 640 52.89 21.03 -20.88
N ARG A 641 51.96 20.56 -21.72
CA ARG A 641 52.02 20.75 -23.17
C ARG A 641 51.73 22.19 -23.59
N ASP A 642 50.69 22.80 -23.03
CA ASP A 642 50.21 24.11 -23.45
C ASP A 642 51.05 25.25 -22.82
N PHE A 643 51.68 24.99 -21.67
CA PHE A 643 52.52 25.96 -20.95
C PHE A 643 53.88 25.37 -20.50
N PRO A 644 54.70 24.86 -21.43
CA PRO A 644 55.93 24.15 -21.07
C PRO A 644 56.94 25.04 -20.32
N SER A 645 56.95 26.35 -20.61
CA SER A 645 57.82 27.31 -19.93
C SER A 645 57.44 27.60 -18.48
N LEU A 646 56.22 27.25 -18.05
CA LEU A 646 55.77 27.44 -16.67
C LEU A 646 56.26 26.31 -15.74
N PHE A 647 56.56 25.14 -16.30
CA PHE A 647 56.88 23.93 -15.54
C PHE A 647 58.28 23.34 -15.85
N SER A 648 59.03 23.96 -16.77
CA SER A 648 60.42 23.59 -17.07
C SER A 648 61.40 24.18 -16.05
N ASP A 649 62.35 23.36 -15.58
CA ASP A 649 63.42 23.78 -14.66
C ASP A 649 64.28 24.91 -15.30
N PRO A 650 64.36 26.11 -14.68
CA PRO A 650 65.01 27.28 -15.28
C PRO A 650 66.50 27.08 -15.64
N ASP A 651 67.15 26.03 -15.14
CA ASP A 651 68.58 25.77 -15.34
C ASP A 651 68.93 24.77 -16.47
N THR A 652 67.98 24.12 -17.15
CA THR A 652 68.32 23.05 -18.14
C THR A 652 67.88 23.27 -19.58
N GLY A 653 66.90 24.12 -19.87
CA GLY A 653 66.55 24.52 -21.25
C GLY A 653 66.31 23.36 -22.24
N GLN A 654 65.89 22.18 -21.76
CA GLN A 654 65.52 21.04 -22.61
C GLN A 654 64.10 20.54 -22.27
N PRO A 655 63.33 20.08 -23.27
CA PRO A 655 62.02 19.50 -23.01
C PRO A 655 62.17 18.17 -22.25
N ALA A 656 61.29 17.92 -21.28
CA ALA A 656 61.19 16.64 -20.61
C ALA A 656 60.87 15.56 -21.65
N ASP A 657 61.85 14.71 -21.92
CA ASP A 657 61.76 13.69 -22.95
C ASP A 657 60.67 12.67 -22.57
N GLY A 658 59.76 12.43 -23.50
CA GLY A 658 58.60 11.58 -23.30
C GLY A 658 59.02 10.15 -23.06
N THR A 659 58.80 9.64 -21.84
CA THR A 659 58.41 8.26 -21.55
C THR A 659 58.20 8.09 -20.05
N ARG A 660 56.94 8.06 -19.62
CA ARG A 660 56.41 7.02 -18.72
C ARG A 660 54.89 7.12 -18.59
#